data_AF-A0A957IEZ5-F1
#
_entry.id   AF-A0A957IEZ5-F1
#
_cell.length_a   1.000
_cell.length_b   1.000
_cell.length_c   1.000
_cell.angle_alpha   90.00
_cell.angle_beta   90.00
_cell.angle_gamma   90.00
#
_symmetry.space_group_name_H-M   'P 1'
#
loop_
_entity.id
_entity.type
_entity.pdbx_description
1 polymer ?
#
loop_
_entity_poly.entity_id
_entity_poly.type
_entity_poly.pdbx_seq_one_letter_code
_entity_poly.pdbx_strand_id
1 'polypeptide(L)'
;MRHQTGSHKGYWQAEGLVQLSWSRFQAAVEADNIEHQRSIFYTLANYHGRTLHVLNNGLHKQDEPLVQAALHNLLRLHTVMMQIHRTTPHHIPLPVVLSIHSRDDFVRDLVMRTLAETPPALASVQVHERANYLDLMGNIPEDQVVHHLQALAQARHIETTQNGYVRTNHPYGELDKNVASLRALIGRTFFERFANSGFDSLRAIGEQLTSFKQTFPQLTGLADPHTVELFMNIVHMLLDTSIKESTVWRSNDLLHSHYPRPYQRAAFHAFRRSNYQGQIIEAPTGSGKTLIGMMCIQDWLRELEVGQSILVLVPTSNYQQQWIDELCYNPIGLRLSPEIIFSGTPAELTRYQRLTGSYPAILLITYTAVSHLGSPKGKGGFDTQSIEQFLQQADVQHIILDEVHKVVEDKQSIVTDVTRLLASWQQDTSLHSLIGFSGTAEAYRSRFEELGLTLSYRVPIEDLVAAGFVAPFAEMGVPFALSAREQRIRELLEAYKDIMQRYFKLLGPAQLRRWFAQIPLAERKTVGHHILSMYRARPDWQIATEKRFQEWENGPTDSIKITEAKLLTILQVVHDWSDHDLVNQAGADQHKFNELVAEIAAIKAEMAALVYLPKTVTRLNAAGFTTSLDAKQLLALPQSTIAFSNRPEAAKDLLATTIVGLYDGLNDWYLRTGEGRVKTIKAIIEAERKTRHISGIIIFDKGRHIPWRHGSSNPGYQGVAGLFSELLAEPHLPAMAVLSNEMYLTWDAADPVTLRIAEFILEEVIEKEIGPAMFNLIVSGLDLSEASRTELHFQFENLLRGFQPNLKQMHAARPGLFNKIVLRPLRRNVKKMKLGLNGERLLARLDRRNVHLKLIMRTMFDYGLLAVHFREAHVAEVEQVSGARQKLFVVTMPGAPRRKQLMYDLTARIVDAPSLPIYIVVVSDWARTGWNVIRPNLLIDATATRSVTAWQQLRGRAIRAWRSWNNDCYRLLSILVGHPVFYDEDAEIAADGPLDEALGKILREVATPQLHQQLLVEGVAALSRDERQQLASALMQTYNKVTHIYELVKASGSTHQVIFNRTQRIWQRRENIAAKHNSEVSVNPFNGQMITGDAHAPLIYAHDPRTDIPADLQEHLQRTIKHSDQVITTGWLFGNAE
;
A
#
# COMPACT_ATOMS: atom_id res chain seq x y z
N MET A 1 -20.75 77.92 -12.90
CA MET A 1 -19.70 78.92 -12.63
C MET A 1 -18.64 78.84 -13.72
N ARG A 2 -18.51 79.88 -14.55
CA ARG A 2 -17.37 80.06 -15.48
C ARG A 2 -16.32 80.90 -14.74
N HIS A 3 -15.04 80.49 -14.75
CA HIS A 3 -13.93 81.27 -15.33
C HIS A 3 -12.54 80.60 -15.16
N GLN A 4 -11.81 80.58 -16.29
CA GLN A 4 -10.35 80.70 -16.51
C GLN A 4 -9.37 79.62 -15.99
N THR A 5 -8.73 78.89 -16.92
CA THR A 5 -7.28 78.96 -17.26
C THR A 5 -7.01 78.07 -18.49
N GLY A 6 -5.90 78.35 -19.20
CA GLY A 6 -5.60 77.89 -20.57
C GLY A 6 -5.82 76.40 -20.87
N SER A 7 -6.47 76.13 -22.00
CA SER A 7 -6.92 74.80 -22.41
C SER A 7 -5.76 73.89 -22.82
N HIS A 8 -5.21 73.13 -21.88
CA HIS A 8 -4.92 71.73 -22.18
C HIS A 8 -6.26 71.08 -22.50
N LYS A 9 -6.47 70.57 -23.71
CA LYS A 9 -7.62 69.70 -24.01
C LYS A 9 -7.54 68.55 -23.01
N GLY A 10 -8.34 68.60 -21.95
CA GLY A 10 -8.36 67.56 -20.91
C GLY A 10 -8.59 66.22 -21.58
N TYR A 11 -7.61 65.32 -21.47
CA TYR A 11 -7.76 63.95 -21.93
C TYR A 11 -8.87 63.27 -21.11
N TRP A 12 -9.65 62.39 -21.73
CA TRP A 12 -10.78 61.75 -21.04
C TRP A 12 -10.29 60.95 -19.82
N GLN A 13 -11.09 60.90 -18.76
CA GLN A 13 -10.78 60.15 -17.53
C GLN A 13 -11.72 58.95 -17.42
N ALA A 14 -11.15 57.76 -17.18
CA ALA A 14 -11.93 56.51 -17.12
C ALA A 14 -12.83 56.40 -15.88
N GLU A 15 -12.56 57.15 -14.82
CA GLU A 15 -13.22 57.04 -13.51
C GLU A 15 -14.76 57.06 -13.60
N GLY A 16 -15.33 58.05 -14.28
CA GLY A 16 -16.79 58.16 -14.40
C GLY A 16 -17.44 57.01 -15.19
N LEU A 17 -16.77 56.53 -16.25
CA LEU A 17 -17.23 55.38 -17.03
C LEU A 17 -17.16 54.09 -16.21
N VAL A 18 -16.06 53.92 -15.47
CA VAL A 18 -15.79 52.74 -14.65
C VAL A 18 -16.79 52.63 -13.51
N GLN A 19 -17.07 53.73 -12.80
CA GLN A 19 -18.08 53.76 -11.72
C GLN A 19 -19.50 53.45 -12.23
N LEU A 20 -19.89 54.05 -13.36
CA LEU A 20 -21.19 53.78 -13.98
C LEU A 20 -21.31 52.32 -14.45
N SER A 21 -20.26 51.79 -15.06
CA SER A 21 -20.24 50.40 -15.56
C SER A 21 -20.28 49.40 -14.41
N TRP A 22 -19.53 49.65 -13.33
CA TRP A 22 -19.55 48.81 -12.13
C TRP A 22 -20.94 48.76 -11.48
N SER A 23 -21.60 49.92 -11.30
CA SER A 23 -22.96 49.98 -10.75
C SER A 23 -23.97 49.23 -11.62
N ARG A 24 -23.90 49.39 -12.94
CA ARG A 24 -24.75 48.64 -13.88
C ARG A 24 -24.47 47.14 -13.85
N PHE A 25 -23.21 46.76 -13.67
CA PHE A 25 -22.84 45.35 -13.58
C PHE A 25 -23.40 44.71 -12.32
N GLN A 26 -23.31 45.38 -11.16
CA GLN A 26 -23.91 44.90 -9.91
C GLN A 26 -25.43 44.70 -10.06
N ALA A 27 -26.13 45.65 -10.67
CA ALA A 27 -27.56 45.51 -10.96
C ALA A 27 -27.87 44.32 -11.91
N ALA A 28 -26.97 44.04 -12.86
CA ALA A 28 -27.11 42.88 -13.76
C ALA A 28 -26.82 41.54 -13.07
N VAL A 29 -25.93 41.52 -12.07
CA VAL A 29 -25.68 40.35 -11.21
C VAL A 29 -26.89 40.08 -10.32
N GLU A 30 -27.46 41.11 -9.70
CA GLU A 30 -28.67 40.98 -8.87
C GLU A 30 -29.88 40.47 -9.66
N ALA A 31 -29.96 40.80 -10.95
CA ALA A 31 -31.02 40.36 -11.86
C ALA A 31 -30.71 39.05 -12.61
N ASP A 32 -29.57 38.41 -12.35
CA ASP A 32 -29.06 37.22 -13.06
C ASP A 32 -29.05 37.36 -14.60
N ASN A 33 -28.81 38.57 -15.10
CA ASN A 33 -28.82 38.87 -16.53
C ASN A 33 -27.41 38.75 -17.13
N ILE A 34 -27.02 37.53 -17.48
CA ILE A 34 -25.68 37.19 -18.03
C ILE A 34 -25.34 37.99 -19.30
N GLU A 35 -26.32 38.20 -20.20
CA GLU A 35 -26.10 38.95 -21.44
C GLU A 35 -25.72 40.42 -21.13
N HIS A 36 -26.42 41.03 -20.17
CA HIS A 36 -26.14 42.40 -19.76
C HIS A 36 -24.80 42.51 -19.01
N GLN A 37 -24.49 41.53 -18.14
CA GLN A 37 -23.17 41.45 -17.49
C GLN A 37 -22.03 41.43 -18.53
N ARG A 38 -22.15 40.57 -19.56
CA ARG A 38 -21.18 40.47 -20.67
C ARG A 38 -21.10 41.76 -21.48
N SER A 39 -22.23 42.36 -21.83
CA SER A 39 -22.27 43.63 -22.57
C SER A 39 -21.51 44.75 -21.85
N ILE A 40 -21.58 44.81 -20.52
CA ILE A 40 -20.86 45.81 -19.73
C ILE A 40 -19.36 45.55 -19.75
N PHE A 41 -18.95 44.29 -19.57
CA PHE A 41 -17.54 43.90 -19.68
C PHE A 41 -16.94 44.26 -21.04
N TYR A 42 -17.61 43.92 -22.14
CA TYR A 42 -17.12 44.23 -23.50
C TYR A 42 -17.11 45.73 -23.79
N THR A 43 -18.02 46.49 -23.19
CA THR A 43 -17.97 47.95 -23.25
C THR A 43 -16.66 48.46 -22.64
N LEU A 44 -16.31 48.02 -21.42
CA LEU A 44 -15.05 48.39 -20.79
C LEU A 44 -13.83 47.90 -21.57
N ALA A 45 -13.87 46.68 -22.13
CA ALA A 45 -12.81 46.13 -22.96
C ALA A 45 -12.56 46.96 -24.23
N ASN A 46 -13.62 47.49 -24.85
CA ASN A 46 -13.49 48.39 -26.00
C ASN A 46 -12.79 49.71 -25.63
N TYR A 47 -13.14 50.31 -24.49
CA TYR A 47 -12.43 51.49 -23.98
C TYR A 47 -10.98 51.16 -23.60
N HIS A 48 -10.72 49.99 -23.02
CA HIS A 48 -9.37 49.51 -22.73
C HIS A 48 -8.53 49.40 -24.00
N GLY A 49 -9.06 48.77 -25.05
CA GLY A 49 -8.40 48.66 -26.36
C GLY A 49 -8.09 50.02 -27.01
N ARG A 50 -9.04 50.97 -26.95
CA ARG A 50 -8.82 52.35 -27.42
C ARG A 50 -7.72 53.05 -26.61
N THR A 51 -7.69 52.83 -25.29
CA THR A 51 -6.66 53.43 -24.42
C THR A 51 -5.27 52.88 -24.72
N LEU A 52 -5.14 51.57 -25.00
CA LEU A 52 -3.88 50.96 -25.47
C LEU A 52 -3.39 51.60 -26.77
N HIS A 53 -4.29 51.85 -27.72
CA HIS A 53 -3.93 52.53 -28.96
C HIS A 53 -3.42 53.95 -28.72
N VAL A 54 -4.05 54.69 -27.79
CA VAL A 54 -3.58 56.03 -27.43
C VAL A 54 -2.25 55.97 -26.69
N LEU A 55 -2.05 55.01 -25.78
CA LEU A 55 -0.75 54.78 -25.13
C LEU A 55 0.35 54.57 -26.16
N ASN A 56 0.14 53.67 -27.13
CA ASN A 56 1.11 53.40 -28.18
C ASN A 56 1.43 54.65 -29.01
N ASN A 57 0.41 55.44 -29.38
CA ASN A 57 0.61 56.70 -30.09
C ASN A 57 1.36 57.75 -29.24
N GLY A 58 1.09 57.82 -27.94
CA GLY A 58 1.79 58.69 -27.00
C GLY A 58 3.26 58.31 -26.85
N LEU A 59 3.56 57.01 -26.70
CA LEU A 59 4.92 56.48 -26.66
C LEU A 59 5.69 56.84 -27.94
N HIS A 60 5.08 56.66 -29.12
CA HIS A 60 5.71 56.99 -30.40
C HIS A 60 5.99 58.49 -30.57
N LYS A 61 5.11 59.36 -30.06
CA LYS A 61 5.26 60.82 -30.12
C LYS A 61 6.09 61.39 -28.97
N GLN A 62 6.47 60.56 -28.00
CA GLN A 62 7.10 60.99 -26.74
C GLN A 62 6.25 62.04 -26.00
N ASP A 63 4.92 61.94 -26.11
CA ASP A 63 3.96 62.84 -25.48
C ASP A 63 3.69 62.36 -24.04
N GLU A 64 4.57 62.77 -23.12
CA GLU A 64 4.59 62.29 -21.73
C GLU A 64 3.26 62.49 -20.98
N PRO A 65 2.57 63.65 -21.05
CA PRO A 65 1.24 63.82 -20.45
C PRO A 65 0.19 62.88 -21.02
N LEU A 66 0.22 62.61 -22.33
CA LEU A 66 -0.71 61.69 -22.98
C LEU A 66 -0.46 60.24 -22.54
N VAL A 67 0.81 59.85 -22.40
CA VAL A 67 1.22 58.53 -21.90
C VAL A 67 0.75 58.35 -20.45
N GLN A 68 1.02 59.31 -19.56
CA GLN A 68 0.56 59.25 -18.16
C GLN A 68 -0.96 59.12 -18.06
N ALA A 69 -1.71 59.90 -18.84
CA ALA A 69 -3.16 59.85 -18.84
C ALA A 69 -3.70 58.51 -19.39
N ALA A 70 -3.07 57.95 -20.43
CA ALA A 70 -3.42 56.64 -20.96
C ALA A 70 -3.11 55.50 -19.97
N LEU A 71 -1.94 55.54 -19.30
CA LEU A 71 -1.56 54.56 -18.28
C LEU A 71 -2.54 54.58 -17.09
N HIS A 72 -2.91 55.77 -16.60
CA HIS A 72 -3.91 55.91 -15.54
C HIS A 72 -5.27 55.32 -15.93
N ASN A 73 -5.73 55.61 -17.14
CA ASN A 73 -7.01 55.07 -17.63
C ASN A 73 -6.95 53.54 -17.78
N LEU A 74 -5.85 52.99 -18.29
CA LEU A 74 -5.66 51.53 -18.39
C LEU A 74 -5.71 50.86 -17.02
N LEU A 75 -5.01 51.41 -16.03
CA LEU A 75 -5.00 50.91 -14.65
C LEU A 75 -6.44 50.81 -14.10
N ARG A 76 -7.24 51.88 -14.27
CA ARG A 76 -8.63 51.94 -13.78
C ARG A 76 -9.56 50.98 -14.53
N LEU A 77 -9.49 50.96 -15.85
CA LEU A 77 -10.32 50.09 -16.68
C LEU A 77 -10.03 48.61 -16.37
N HIS A 78 -8.75 48.24 -16.33
CA HIS A 78 -8.33 46.86 -16.12
C HIS A 78 -8.67 46.37 -14.71
N THR A 79 -8.50 47.21 -13.68
CA THR A 79 -8.88 46.88 -12.29
C THR A 79 -10.35 46.51 -12.19
N VAL A 80 -11.25 47.30 -12.79
CA VAL A 80 -12.69 47.01 -12.73
C VAL A 80 -13.08 45.86 -13.64
N MET A 81 -12.46 45.69 -14.81
CA MET A 81 -12.65 44.48 -15.62
C MET A 81 -12.27 43.21 -14.82
N MET A 82 -11.19 43.25 -14.04
CA MET A 82 -10.80 42.16 -13.14
C MET A 82 -11.80 41.94 -12.02
N GLN A 83 -12.32 43.02 -11.43
CA GLN A 83 -13.32 42.93 -10.38
C GLN A 83 -14.63 42.33 -10.88
N ILE A 84 -15.05 42.67 -12.11
CA ILE A 84 -16.21 42.09 -12.79
C ILE A 84 -15.96 40.59 -13.00
N HIS A 85 -14.80 40.21 -13.55
CA HIS A 85 -14.45 38.79 -13.73
C HIS A 85 -14.47 38.01 -12.41
N ARG A 86 -13.84 38.51 -11.34
CA ARG A 86 -13.81 37.85 -10.03
C ARG A 86 -15.19 37.64 -9.40
N THR A 87 -16.15 38.50 -9.74
CA THR A 87 -17.53 38.43 -9.21
C THR A 87 -18.32 37.29 -9.89
N THR A 88 -18.09 37.06 -11.18
CA THR A 88 -18.81 36.05 -11.98
C THR A 88 -17.85 35.33 -12.95
N PRO A 89 -16.90 34.53 -12.44
CA PRO A 89 -15.78 34.00 -13.24
C PRO A 89 -16.18 33.01 -14.33
N HIS A 90 -17.35 32.36 -14.20
CA HIS A 90 -17.88 31.41 -15.17
C HIS A 90 -18.61 32.07 -16.35
N HIS A 91 -19.01 33.34 -16.20
CA HIS A 91 -19.84 34.05 -17.19
C HIS A 91 -19.13 35.22 -17.84
N ILE A 92 -18.20 35.83 -17.10
CA ILE A 92 -17.39 36.95 -17.54
C ILE A 92 -15.97 36.48 -17.70
N PRO A 93 -15.33 36.83 -18.82
CA PRO A 93 -14.01 36.30 -19.08
C PRO A 93 -12.89 37.07 -18.35
N LEU A 94 -11.72 36.43 -18.25
CA LEU A 94 -10.53 37.05 -17.69
C LEU A 94 -10.01 38.14 -18.64
N PRO A 95 -9.79 39.38 -18.17
CA PRO A 95 -9.31 40.45 -19.03
C PRO A 95 -7.83 40.26 -19.40
N VAL A 96 -7.56 39.81 -20.63
CA VAL A 96 -6.20 39.67 -21.15
C VAL A 96 -5.84 40.83 -22.08
N VAL A 97 -4.62 41.34 -21.96
CA VAL A 97 -4.11 42.43 -22.82
C VAL A 97 -3.44 41.84 -24.05
N LEU A 98 -4.21 41.57 -25.11
CA LEU A 98 -3.66 40.99 -26.34
C LEU A 98 -3.82 41.93 -27.54
N SER A 99 -2.80 41.96 -28.40
CA SER A 99 -2.85 42.61 -29.71
C SER A 99 -3.78 41.84 -30.66
N ILE A 100 -4.24 42.45 -31.76
CA ILE A 100 -5.12 41.77 -32.73
C ILE A 100 -4.51 40.45 -33.22
N HIS A 101 -3.21 40.41 -33.52
CA HIS A 101 -2.51 39.20 -33.95
C HIS A 101 -2.39 38.18 -32.81
N SER A 102 -2.08 38.63 -31.60
CA SER A 102 -1.99 37.76 -30.42
C SER A 102 -3.36 37.19 -30.01
N ARG A 103 -4.46 37.88 -30.31
CA ARG A 103 -5.81 37.35 -30.13
C ARG A 103 -6.09 36.19 -31.08
N ASP A 104 -5.64 36.32 -32.33
CA ASP A 104 -5.77 35.24 -33.31
C ASP A 104 -4.94 34.01 -32.92
N ASP A 105 -3.69 34.21 -32.48
CA ASP A 105 -2.87 33.12 -31.91
C ASP A 105 -3.51 32.50 -30.65
N PHE A 106 -4.16 33.32 -29.82
CA PHE A 106 -4.86 32.83 -28.62
C PHE A 106 -6.12 32.02 -28.96
N VAL A 107 -6.87 32.40 -30.01
CA VAL A 107 -7.97 31.58 -30.54
C VAL A 107 -7.44 30.22 -31.00
N ARG A 108 -6.28 30.19 -31.66
CA ARG A 108 -5.61 28.93 -32.03
C ARG A 108 -5.28 28.08 -30.80
N ASP A 109 -4.80 28.69 -29.70
CA ASP A 109 -4.56 28.00 -28.43
C ASP A 109 -5.86 27.43 -27.83
N LEU A 110 -6.97 28.17 -27.87
CA LEU A 110 -8.28 27.71 -27.40
C LEU A 110 -8.80 26.52 -28.20
N VAL A 111 -8.63 26.54 -29.52
CA VAL A 111 -8.94 25.39 -30.40
C VAL A 111 -8.11 24.17 -29.99
N MET A 112 -6.81 24.35 -29.76
CA MET A 112 -5.94 23.27 -29.30
C MET A 112 -6.30 22.75 -27.91
N ARG A 113 -6.70 23.61 -26.97
CA ARG A 113 -7.17 23.23 -25.62
C ARG A 113 -8.47 22.44 -25.69
N THR A 114 -9.43 22.89 -26.50
CA THR A 114 -10.70 22.19 -26.75
C THR A 114 -10.47 20.76 -27.23
N LEU A 115 -9.54 20.59 -28.17
CA LEU A 115 -9.16 19.28 -28.71
C LEU A 115 -8.26 18.46 -27.77
N ALA A 116 -7.60 19.10 -26.80
CA ALA A 116 -6.77 18.43 -25.80
C ALA A 116 -7.60 17.88 -24.63
N GLU A 117 -8.65 18.59 -24.24
CA GLU A 117 -9.56 18.20 -23.17
C GLU A 117 -10.50 17.05 -23.57
N THR A 118 -10.57 16.76 -24.87
CA THR A 118 -11.53 15.82 -25.44
C THR A 118 -10.81 14.73 -26.22
N PRO A 119 -10.73 13.49 -25.69
CA PRO A 119 -10.12 12.37 -26.41
C PRO A 119 -10.75 12.01 -27.77
N PRO A 120 -12.10 12.04 -27.96
CA PRO A 120 -12.70 11.76 -29.26
C PRO A 120 -12.56 12.92 -30.25
N ALA A 121 -12.65 12.60 -31.54
CA ALA A 121 -12.68 13.60 -32.60
C ALA A 121 -13.92 14.49 -32.48
N LEU A 122 -13.73 15.80 -32.65
CA LEU A 122 -14.80 16.80 -32.56
C LEU A 122 -15.10 17.41 -33.93
N ALA A 123 -16.38 17.51 -34.28
CA ALA A 123 -16.81 18.26 -35.46
C ALA A 123 -16.46 19.75 -35.30
N SER A 124 -16.27 20.48 -36.40
CA SER A 124 -15.91 21.91 -36.36
C SER A 124 -16.88 22.75 -35.53
N VAL A 125 -18.19 22.45 -35.61
CA VAL A 125 -19.24 23.11 -34.83
C VAL A 125 -19.05 22.87 -33.32
N GLN A 126 -18.73 21.64 -32.92
CA GLN A 126 -18.51 21.31 -31.50
C GLN A 126 -17.22 21.95 -30.98
N VAL A 127 -16.17 22.01 -31.80
CA VAL A 127 -14.94 22.74 -31.47
C VAL A 127 -15.25 24.23 -31.32
N HIS A 128 -16.08 24.80 -32.19
CA HIS A 128 -16.49 26.20 -32.12
C HIS A 128 -17.32 26.51 -30.86
N GLU A 129 -18.34 25.70 -30.56
CA GLU A 129 -19.15 25.86 -29.35
C GLU A 129 -18.32 25.76 -28.08
N ARG A 130 -17.41 24.77 -28.00
CA ARG A 130 -16.54 24.59 -26.84
C ARG A 130 -15.43 25.63 -26.76
N ALA A 131 -14.84 26.03 -27.87
CA ALA A 131 -13.88 27.12 -27.89
C ALA A 131 -14.52 28.42 -27.43
N ASN A 132 -15.79 28.68 -27.79
CA ASN A 132 -16.59 29.80 -27.27
C ASN A 132 -17.00 29.64 -25.81
N TYR A 133 -17.21 28.42 -25.33
CA TYR A 133 -17.42 28.14 -23.91
C TYR A 133 -16.16 28.43 -23.08
N LEU A 134 -15.00 28.09 -23.62
CA LEU A 134 -13.69 28.41 -23.07
C LEU A 134 -13.25 29.85 -23.40
N ASP A 135 -13.97 30.58 -24.28
CA ASP A 135 -13.50 31.86 -24.78
C ASP A 135 -13.58 32.92 -23.70
N LEU A 136 -12.42 33.50 -23.45
CA LEU A 136 -12.18 34.57 -22.49
C LEU A 136 -12.18 35.96 -23.17
N MET A 137 -12.62 36.12 -24.42
CA MET A 137 -12.38 37.35 -25.18
C MET A 137 -13.51 37.82 -26.11
N GLY A 138 -14.52 37.01 -26.44
CA GLY A 138 -15.59 37.40 -27.39
C GLY A 138 -16.52 36.25 -27.76
N ASN A 139 -17.29 36.43 -28.85
CA ASN A 139 -17.83 35.29 -29.61
C ASN A 139 -16.88 35.11 -30.80
N ILE A 140 -16.17 33.99 -30.84
CA ILE A 140 -15.25 33.61 -31.92
C ILE A 140 -16.11 33.24 -33.13
N PRO A 141 -15.90 33.86 -34.30
CA PRO A 141 -16.56 33.45 -35.54
C PRO A 141 -16.22 32.00 -35.92
N GLU A 142 -17.20 31.24 -36.40
CA GLU A 142 -17.01 29.82 -36.76
C GLU A 142 -15.98 29.64 -37.88
N ASP A 143 -15.97 30.54 -38.87
CA ASP A 143 -14.99 30.56 -39.95
C ASP A 143 -13.55 30.75 -39.44
N GLN A 144 -13.35 31.50 -38.36
CA GLN A 144 -12.04 31.66 -37.73
C GLN A 144 -11.58 30.36 -37.05
N VAL A 145 -12.48 29.64 -36.38
CA VAL A 145 -12.16 28.31 -35.79
C VAL A 145 -11.81 27.31 -36.89
N VAL A 146 -12.59 27.27 -37.98
CA VAL A 146 -12.33 26.40 -39.14
C VAL A 146 -10.98 26.73 -39.77
N HIS A 147 -10.63 28.01 -39.92
CA HIS A 147 -9.32 28.44 -40.42
C HIS A 147 -8.17 27.90 -39.56
N HIS A 148 -8.26 28.03 -38.23
CA HIS A 148 -7.24 27.52 -37.31
C HIS A 148 -7.15 25.99 -37.31
N LEU A 149 -8.28 25.29 -37.39
CA LEU A 149 -8.30 23.84 -37.53
C LEU A 149 -7.55 23.39 -38.80
N GLN A 150 -7.79 24.06 -39.93
CA GLN A 150 -7.07 23.77 -41.18
C GLN A 150 -5.56 24.05 -41.06
N ALA A 151 -5.17 25.17 -40.45
CA ALA A 151 -3.77 25.51 -40.23
C ALA A 151 -3.06 24.52 -39.30
N LEU A 152 -3.71 24.12 -38.21
CA LEU A 152 -3.20 23.13 -37.25
C LEU A 152 -3.09 21.73 -37.87
N ALA A 153 -4.02 21.36 -38.76
CA ALA A 153 -3.96 20.09 -39.47
C ALA A 153 -2.78 20.08 -40.47
N GLN A 154 -2.58 21.18 -41.20
CA GLN A 154 -1.42 21.34 -42.09
C GLN A 154 -0.08 21.29 -41.34
N ALA A 155 -0.02 21.90 -40.15
CA ALA A 155 1.14 21.87 -39.27
C ALA A 155 1.29 20.54 -38.49
N ARG A 156 0.39 19.57 -38.71
CA ARG A 156 0.37 18.25 -38.04
C ARG A 156 0.20 18.30 -36.52
N HIS A 157 -0.37 19.36 -35.97
CA HIS A 157 -0.74 19.41 -34.55
C HIS A 157 -2.04 18.66 -34.27
N ILE A 158 -2.93 18.60 -35.27
CA ILE A 158 -4.20 17.86 -35.23
C ILE A 158 -4.34 17.01 -36.49
N GLU A 159 -5.16 15.96 -36.42
CA GLU A 159 -5.47 15.07 -37.53
C GLU A 159 -6.97 15.19 -37.87
N THR A 160 -7.29 15.15 -39.17
CA THR A 160 -8.66 15.15 -39.66
C THR A 160 -9.12 13.71 -39.81
N THR A 161 -10.12 13.31 -39.06
CA THR A 161 -10.77 11.99 -39.09
C THR A 161 -12.13 12.08 -39.78
N GLN A 162 -12.78 10.94 -40.03
CA GLN A 162 -14.14 10.92 -40.58
C GLN A 162 -15.17 11.63 -39.68
N ASN A 163 -14.92 11.67 -38.36
CA ASN A 163 -15.84 12.22 -37.36
C ASN A 163 -15.43 13.62 -36.86
N GLY A 164 -14.43 14.26 -37.49
CA GLY A 164 -13.96 15.60 -37.12
C GLY A 164 -12.46 15.66 -36.85
N TYR A 165 -12.04 16.54 -35.95
CA TYR A 165 -10.64 16.82 -35.67
C TYR A 165 -10.21 16.21 -34.34
N VAL A 166 -9.00 15.62 -34.30
CA VAL A 166 -8.40 15.08 -33.06
C VAL A 166 -6.99 15.62 -32.89
N ARG A 167 -6.56 15.82 -31.64
CA ARG A 167 -5.19 16.26 -31.36
C ARG A 167 -4.18 15.13 -31.60
N THR A 168 -3.03 15.45 -32.20
CA THR A 168 -1.91 14.50 -32.35
C THR A 168 -0.92 14.63 -31.19
N ASN A 169 0.06 13.71 -31.13
CA ASN A 169 1.18 13.79 -30.19
C ASN A 169 2.23 14.87 -30.56
N HIS A 170 2.05 15.61 -31.65
CA HIS A 170 3.02 16.63 -32.03
C HIS A 170 3.01 17.78 -31.01
N PRO A 171 4.16 18.17 -30.43
CA PRO A 171 4.22 19.25 -29.46
C PRO A 171 3.66 20.54 -30.07
N TYR A 172 2.86 21.26 -29.27
CA TYR A 172 2.27 22.55 -29.59
C TYR A 172 2.74 23.56 -28.54
N GLY A 173 3.30 24.67 -28.99
CA GLY A 173 3.71 25.76 -28.10
C GLY A 173 2.58 26.78 -28.00
N GLU A 174 2.04 26.96 -26.79
CA GLU A 174 1.04 27.99 -26.53
C GLU A 174 1.68 29.39 -26.55
N LEU A 175 0.85 30.41 -26.80
CA LEU A 175 1.25 31.80 -26.77
C LEU A 175 1.74 32.18 -25.36
N ASP A 176 2.97 32.68 -25.26
CA ASP A 176 3.43 33.31 -24.03
C ASP A 176 2.66 34.63 -23.80
N LYS A 177 1.68 34.57 -22.90
CA LYS A 177 0.82 35.70 -22.56
C LYS A 177 1.59 36.89 -21.98
N ASN A 178 2.73 36.67 -21.32
CA ASN A 178 3.55 37.77 -20.77
C ASN A 178 4.25 38.53 -21.90
N VAL A 179 4.77 37.81 -22.89
CA VAL A 179 5.39 38.39 -24.09
C VAL A 179 4.33 39.11 -24.93
N ALA A 180 3.20 38.45 -25.18
CA ALA A 180 2.09 39.00 -25.95
C ALA A 180 1.48 40.25 -25.31
N SER A 181 1.33 40.24 -23.98
CA SER A 181 0.80 41.38 -23.23
C SER A 181 1.74 42.56 -23.18
N LEU A 182 3.04 42.32 -22.99
CA LEU A 182 4.04 43.39 -23.10
C LEU A 182 4.00 44.00 -24.50
N ARG A 183 4.03 43.16 -25.55
CA ARG A 183 3.99 43.62 -26.95
C ARG A 183 2.73 44.42 -27.27
N ALA A 184 1.58 44.03 -26.73
CA ALA A 184 0.32 44.76 -26.89
C ALA A 184 0.35 46.11 -26.16
N LEU A 185 0.97 46.17 -24.98
CA LEU A 185 1.04 47.36 -24.13
C LEU A 185 1.92 48.47 -24.73
N ILE A 186 3.08 48.13 -25.30
CA ILE A 186 4.05 49.12 -25.81
C ILE A 186 4.14 49.17 -27.34
N GLY A 187 3.45 48.27 -28.03
CA GLY A 187 3.52 48.14 -29.48
C GLY A 187 4.81 47.46 -29.96
N ARG A 188 4.80 47.03 -31.22
CA ARG A 188 5.88 46.21 -31.81
C ARG A 188 7.25 46.92 -31.77
N THR A 189 7.29 48.20 -32.11
CA THR A 189 8.55 48.95 -32.22
C THR A 189 9.27 49.11 -30.88
N PHE A 190 8.54 49.44 -29.81
CA PHE A 190 9.14 49.52 -28.47
C PHE A 190 9.40 48.13 -27.89
N PHE A 191 8.57 47.13 -28.21
CA PHE A 191 8.81 45.75 -27.81
C PHE A 191 10.18 45.23 -28.27
N GLU A 192 10.54 45.46 -29.54
CA GLU A 192 11.85 45.05 -30.06
C GLU A 192 13.01 45.76 -29.32
N ARG A 193 12.84 47.04 -28.95
CA ARG A 193 13.82 47.78 -28.15
C ARG A 193 13.95 47.23 -26.73
N PHE A 194 12.82 46.94 -26.08
CA PHE A 194 12.77 46.38 -24.73
C PHE A 194 13.40 44.99 -24.70
N ALA A 195 13.05 44.12 -25.65
CA ALA A 195 13.61 42.77 -25.76
C ALA A 195 15.14 42.81 -25.97
N ASN A 196 15.65 43.70 -26.82
CA ASN A 196 17.10 43.89 -27.03
C ASN A 196 17.84 44.39 -25.78
N SER A 197 17.14 44.97 -24.81
CA SER A 197 17.69 45.38 -23.51
C SER A 197 17.42 44.38 -22.38
N GLY A 198 16.96 43.17 -22.69
CA GLY A 198 16.71 42.11 -21.70
C GLY A 198 15.33 42.13 -21.05
N PHE A 199 14.39 42.89 -21.60
CA PHE A 199 13.00 43.03 -21.12
C PHE A 199 11.99 42.50 -22.15
N ASP A 200 12.07 41.21 -22.47
CA ASP A 200 11.26 40.57 -23.53
C ASP A 200 9.86 40.12 -23.08
N SER A 201 9.55 40.20 -21.78
CA SER A 201 8.28 39.80 -21.19
C SER A 201 7.90 40.68 -19.99
N LEU A 202 6.61 40.72 -19.63
CA LEU A 202 6.17 41.39 -18.39
C LEU A 202 6.90 40.86 -17.15
N ARG A 203 7.19 39.55 -17.11
CA ARG A 203 7.89 38.90 -15.99
C ARG A 203 9.35 39.38 -15.90
N ALA A 204 10.05 39.45 -17.03
CA ALA A 204 11.42 39.98 -17.08
C ALA A 204 11.51 41.42 -16.54
N ILE A 205 10.50 42.25 -16.83
CA ILE A 205 10.38 43.61 -16.27
C ILE A 205 10.17 43.58 -14.76
N GLY A 206 9.26 42.73 -14.26
CA GLY A 206 8.99 42.58 -12.82
C GLY A 206 10.21 42.08 -12.03
N GLU A 207 10.98 41.15 -12.58
CA GLU A 207 12.17 40.55 -11.95
C GLU A 207 13.38 41.51 -11.95
N GLN A 208 13.48 42.40 -12.93
CA GLN A 208 14.61 43.32 -13.11
C GLN A 208 14.24 44.78 -12.83
N LEU A 209 13.37 45.02 -11.84
CA LEU A 209 12.77 46.33 -11.53
C LEU A 209 13.77 47.50 -11.51
N THR A 210 14.89 47.35 -10.79
CA THR A 210 15.89 48.42 -10.64
C THR A 210 16.59 48.73 -11.97
N SER A 211 16.92 47.69 -12.74
CA SER A 211 17.53 47.85 -14.07
C SER A 211 16.52 48.50 -15.02
N PHE A 212 15.27 48.04 -15.01
CA PHE A 212 14.21 48.57 -15.86
C PHE A 212 13.95 50.05 -15.60
N LYS A 213 13.85 50.48 -14.33
CA LYS A 213 13.66 51.90 -13.99
C LYS A 213 14.75 52.81 -14.55
N GLN A 214 15.99 52.31 -14.63
CA GLN A 214 17.12 53.07 -15.20
C GLN A 214 17.11 53.10 -16.73
N THR A 215 16.69 52.01 -17.37
CA THR A 215 16.71 51.88 -18.84
C THR A 215 15.44 52.44 -19.50
N PHE A 216 14.29 52.51 -18.81
CA PHE A 216 13.02 52.95 -19.38
C PHE A 216 13.07 54.33 -20.05
N PRO A 217 13.68 55.38 -19.45
CA PRO A 217 13.82 56.68 -20.12
C PRO A 217 14.66 56.62 -21.39
N GLN A 218 15.67 55.75 -21.44
CA GLN A 218 16.53 55.55 -22.61
C GLN A 218 15.77 54.84 -23.75
N LEU A 219 14.84 53.94 -23.40
CA LEU A 219 14.07 53.16 -24.38
C LEU A 219 12.89 53.92 -24.96
N THR A 220 12.24 54.75 -24.13
CA THR A 220 10.99 55.45 -24.48
C THR A 220 11.19 56.93 -24.81
N GLY A 221 12.22 57.58 -24.27
CA GLY A 221 12.41 59.03 -24.34
C GLY A 221 11.60 59.82 -23.30
N LEU A 222 10.98 59.14 -22.33
CA LEU A 222 10.15 59.73 -21.28
C LEU A 222 10.94 59.81 -19.98
N ALA A 223 11.11 61.00 -19.42
CA ALA A 223 12.08 61.26 -18.35
C ALA A 223 11.44 61.40 -16.96
N ASP A 224 10.12 61.55 -16.86
CA ASP A 224 9.41 61.69 -15.59
C ASP A 224 9.38 60.34 -14.85
N PRO A 225 9.95 60.24 -13.63
CA PRO A 225 9.88 59.05 -12.80
C PRO A 225 8.44 58.54 -12.58
N HIS A 226 7.47 59.45 -12.54
CA HIS A 226 6.07 59.10 -12.35
C HIS A 226 5.51 58.24 -13.51
N THR A 227 5.94 58.51 -14.75
CA THR A 227 5.55 57.73 -15.92
C THR A 227 6.01 56.27 -15.80
N VAL A 228 7.24 56.07 -15.30
CA VAL A 228 7.80 54.74 -15.07
C VAL A 228 7.04 53.98 -13.98
N GLU A 229 6.66 54.67 -12.90
CA GLU A 229 5.87 54.08 -11.82
C GLU A 229 4.48 53.65 -12.29
N LEU A 230 3.79 54.49 -13.08
CA LEU A 230 2.50 54.13 -13.67
C LEU A 230 2.62 52.92 -14.60
N PHE A 231 3.68 52.86 -15.40
CA PHE A 231 3.95 51.70 -16.25
C PHE A 231 4.16 50.43 -15.42
N MET A 232 4.97 50.52 -14.35
CA MET A 232 5.20 49.40 -13.45
C MET A 232 3.94 48.92 -12.75
N ASN A 233 3.06 49.83 -12.34
CA ASN A 233 1.78 49.47 -11.72
C ASN A 233 0.89 48.67 -12.69
N ILE A 234 0.91 48.99 -13.99
CA ILE A 234 0.25 48.17 -15.01
C ILE A 234 0.94 46.83 -15.16
N VAL A 235 2.28 46.78 -15.22
CA VAL A 235 3.01 45.50 -15.33
C VAL A 235 2.68 44.57 -14.17
N HIS A 236 2.69 45.08 -12.94
CA HIS A 236 2.32 44.29 -11.75
C HIS A 236 0.87 43.80 -11.83
N MET A 237 -0.07 44.69 -12.18
CA MET A 237 -1.46 44.31 -12.38
C MET A 237 -1.61 43.24 -13.47
N LEU A 238 -0.89 43.34 -14.58
CA LEU A 238 -0.95 42.36 -15.66
C LEU A 238 -0.31 41.02 -15.31
N LEU A 239 0.71 41.02 -14.44
CA LEU A 239 1.31 39.79 -13.90
C LEU A 239 0.36 39.08 -12.93
N ASP A 240 -0.32 39.83 -12.06
CA ASP A 240 -1.31 39.30 -11.11
C ASP A 240 -2.56 38.72 -11.80
N THR A 241 -2.79 39.08 -13.06
CA THR A 241 -3.95 38.69 -13.86
C THR A 241 -3.64 37.65 -14.93
N SER A 242 -2.37 37.32 -15.13
CA SER A 242 -2.01 36.16 -15.95
C SER A 242 -2.49 34.89 -15.24
N ILE A 243 -3.33 34.07 -15.92
CA ILE A 243 -3.57 32.67 -15.51
C ILE A 243 -2.17 32.09 -15.28
N LYS A 244 -1.90 31.55 -14.08
CA LYS A 244 -0.64 30.90 -13.71
C LYS A 244 -0.37 29.72 -14.64
N GLU A 245 0.06 29.98 -15.87
CA GLU A 245 0.48 28.97 -16.83
C GLU A 245 1.96 28.67 -16.63
N SER A 246 2.22 27.36 -16.56
CA SER A 246 3.34 26.71 -15.87
C SER A 246 3.29 26.93 -14.37
N THR A 247 2.75 25.94 -13.66
CA THR A 247 3.09 25.71 -12.27
C THR A 247 4.61 25.81 -12.12
N VAL A 248 5.11 26.48 -11.08
CA VAL A 248 6.54 26.43 -10.72
C VAL A 248 6.98 24.96 -10.51
N TRP A 249 6.00 24.11 -10.19
CA TRP A 249 6.09 22.68 -9.98
C TRP A 249 5.98 21.91 -11.29
N ARG A 250 7.11 21.77 -12.01
CA ARG A 250 7.19 20.90 -13.20
C ARG A 250 6.89 19.45 -12.81
N SER A 251 5.98 18.82 -13.54
CA SER A 251 5.56 17.42 -13.34
C SER A 251 5.22 16.75 -14.67
N ASN A 252 5.31 15.42 -14.71
CA ASN A 252 4.72 14.63 -15.78
C ASN A 252 3.20 14.72 -15.74
N ASP A 253 2.59 14.68 -16.92
CA ASP A 253 1.14 14.74 -17.02
C ASP A 253 0.50 13.36 -16.84
N LEU A 254 0.18 13.00 -15.59
CA LEU A 254 -0.55 11.76 -15.29
C LEU A 254 -2.02 11.84 -15.72
N LEU A 255 -2.68 12.96 -15.43
CA LEU A 255 -4.12 13.16 -15.67
C LEU A 255 -4.51 12.92 -17.14
N HIS A 256 -3.68 13.37 -18.08
CA HIS A 256 -3.94 13.21 -19.52
C HIS A 256 -3.11 12.09 -20.19
N SER A 257 -2.26 11.35 -19.44
CA SER A 257 -1.53 10.19 -19.99
C SER A 257 -2.41 8.95 -20.15
N HIS A 258 -1.97 7.94 -20.90
CA HIS A 258 -2.62 6.63 -21.00
C HIS A 258 -2.31 5.67 -19.83
N TYR A 259 -1.53 6.10 -18.84
CA TYR A 259 -1.08 5.23 -17.76
C TYR A 259 -2.14 4.91 -16.70
N PRO A 260 -2.95 5.87 -16.19
CA PRO A 260 -4.01 5.55 -15.24
C PRO A 260 -5.05 4.63 -15.85
N ARG A 261 -5.33 3.53 -15.14
CA ARG A 261 -6.37 2.57 -15.51
C ARG A 261 -7.76 3.21 -15.35
N PRO A 262 -8.77 2.75 -16.09
CA PRO A 262 -10.10 3.35 -16.07
C PRO A 262 -10.72 3.52 -14.67
N TYR A 263 -10.68 2.49 -13.82
CA TYR A 263 -11.20 2.57 -12.45
C TYR A 263 -10.43 3.57 -11.55
N GLN A 264 -9.16 3.84 -11.85
CA GLN A 264 -8.36 4.83 -11.11
C GLN A 264 -8.80 6.24 -11.48
N ARG A 265 -9.18 6.47 -12.75
CA ARG A 265 -9.82 7.72 -13.19
C ARG A 265 -11.18 7.89 -12.54
N ALA A 266 -12.01 6.84 -12.53
CA ALA A 266 -13.32 6.89 -11.86
C ALA A 266 -13.18 7.26 -10.37
N ALA A 267 -12.23 6.63 -9.67
CA ALA A 267 -11.91 6.99 -8.28
C ALA A 267 -11.41 8.44 -8.14
N PHE A 268 -10.50 8.89 -9.01
CA PHE A 268 -10.07 10.29 -9.04
C PHE A 268 -11.24 11.27 -9.26
N HIS A 269 -12.13 10.98 -10.21
CA HIS A 269 -13.32 11.79 -10.49
C HIS A 269 -14.29 11.81 -9.31
N ALA A 270 -14.40 10.73 -8.53
CA ALA A 270 -15.20 10.73 -7.31
C ALA A 270 -14.70 11.77 -6.30
N PHE A 271 -13.37 11.89 -6.11
CA PHE A 271 -12.82 12.98 -5.30
C PHE A 271 -13.11 14.35 -5.90
N ARG A 272 -12.87 14.53 -7.20
CA ARG A 272 -13.06 15.82 -7.87
C ARG A 272 -14.52 16.31 -7.82
N ARG A 273 -15.49 15.41 -7.99
CA ARG A 273 -16.94 15.70 -7.86
C ARG A 273 -17.31 16.21 -6.47
N SER A 274 -16.62 15.74 -5.45
CA SER A 274 -16.81 16.18 -4.06
C SER A 274 -15.97 17.41 -3.67
N ASN A 275 -15.24 18.01 -4.63
CA ASN A 275 -14.27 19.07 -4.38
C ASN A 275 -13.25 18.71 -3.28
N TYR A 276 -12.86 17.42 -3.21
CA TYR A 276 -11.89 16.89 -2.25
C TYR A 276 -12.27 17.10 -0.75
N GLN A 277 -13.57 17.16 -0.44
CA GLN A 277 -14.07 17.48 0.91
C GLN A 277 -14.37 16.21 1.74
N GLY A 278 -13.42 15.80 2.59
CA GLY A 278 -13.62 14.77 3.62
C GLY A 278 -13.95 13.36 3.09
N GLN A 279 -13.56 13.07 1.85
CA GLN A 279 -13.93 11.83 1.17
C GLN A 279 -12.91 10.71 1.36
N ILE A 280 -13.41 9.48 1.42
CA ILE A 280 -12.62 8.25 1.46
C ILE A 280 -12.98 7.40 0.26
N ILE A 281 -11.96 6.79 -0.36
CA ILE A 281 -12.14 5.74 -1.36
C ILE A 281 -11.62 4.41 -0.83
N GLU A 282 -12.46 3.39 -0.97
CA GLU A 282 -12.03 2.00 -0.83
C GLU A 282 -11.51 1.47 -2.16
N ALA A 283 -10.27 1.00 -2.17
CA ALA A 283 -9.73 0.29 -3.31
C ALA A 283 -8.87 -0.90 -2.85
N PRO A 284 -9.03 -2.11 -3.41
CA PRO A 284 -8.31 -3.30 -2.98
C PRO A 284 -6.79 -3.12 -2.96
N THR A 285 -6.09 -3.92 -2.14
CA THR A 285 -4.64 -3.79 -1.98
C THR A 285 -3.93 -3.91 -3.34
N GLY A 286 -3.26 -2.81 -3.69
CA GLY A 286 -2.57 -2.51 -4.94
C GLY A 286 -3.34 -2.71 -6.26
N SER A 287 -4.59 -2.28 -6.19
CA SER A 287 -5.26 -1.52 -7.25
C SER A 287 -4.54 -0.23 -7.67
N GLY A 288 -3.44 0.18 -7.02
CA GLY A 288 -2.68 1.39 -7.37
C GLY A 288 -3.18 2.68 -6.69
N LYS A 289 -3.56 2.60 -5.42
CA LYS A 289 -4.00 3.76 -4.60
C LYS A 289 -3.05 4.97 -4.67
N THR A 290 -1.74 4.71 -4.63
CA THR A 290 -0.72 5.75 -4.75
C THR A 290 -0.82 6.54 -6.06
N LEU A 291 -1.16 5.88 -7.18
CA LEU A 291 -1.36 6.55 -8.47
C LEU A 291 -2.58 7.46 -8.45
N ILE A 292 -3.68 7.06 -7.81
CA ILE A 292 -4.87 7.91 -7.63
C ILE A 292 -4.52 9.14 -6.80
N GLY A 293 -3.76 8.97 -5.71
CA GLY A 293 -3.30 10.10 -4.91
C GLY A 293 -2.31 11.01 -5.65
N MET A 294 -1.45 10.47 -6.53
CA MET A 294 -0.61 11.27 -7.42
C MET A 294 -1.42 12.11 -8.42
N MET A 295 -2.53 11.57 -8.94
CA MET A 295 -3.44 12.35 -9.79
C MET A 295 -4.03 13.55 -9.01
N CYS A 296 -4.41 13.36 -7.74
CA CYS A 296 -4.87 14.45 -6.87
C CYS A 296 -3.76 15.48 -6.62
N ILE A 297 -2.53 15.03 -6.34
CA ILE A 297 -1.37 15.92 -6.17
C ILE A 297 -1.11 16.72 -7.44
N GLN A 298 -1.17 16.13 -8.63
CA GLN A 298 -0.98 16.86 -9.89
C GLN A 298 -2.02 17.96 -10.04
N ASP A 299 -3.28 17.69 -9.70
CA ASP A 299 -4.36 18.66 -9.78
C ASP A 299 -4.11 19.82 -8.79
N TRP A 300 -3.76 19.54 -7.54
CA TRP A 300 -3.48 20.57 -6.54
C TRP A 300 -2.22 21.38 -6.83
N LEU A 301 -1.18 20.78 -7.42
CA LEU A 301 0.02 21.52 -7.83
C LEU A 301 -0.30 22.61 -8.88
N ARG A 302 -1.44 22.55 -9.58
CA ARG A 302 -1.91 23.60 -10.50
C ARG A 302 -2.29 24.90 -9.79
N GLU A 303 -2.71 24.79 -8.54
CA GLU A 303 -3.24 25.90 -7.75
C GLU A 303 -2.30 26.32 -6.61
N LEU A 304 -1.41 25.41 -6.17
CA LEU A 304 -0.51 25.60 -5.04
C LEU A 304 0.52 26.73 -5.23
N GLU A 305 0.56 27.68 -4.30
CA GLU A 305 1.51 28.80 -4.29
C GLU A 305 2.88 28.43 -3.68
N VAL A 306 3.89 29.27 -3.91
CA VAL A 306 5.21 29.07 -3.31
C VAL A 306 5.13 29.33 -1.80
N GLY A 307 5.50 28.33 -1.01
CA GLY A 307 5.43 28.37 0.46
C GLY A 307 4.27 27.54 1.03
N GLN A 308 3.28 27.22 0.20
CA GLN A 308 2.20 26.30 0.53
C GLN A 308 2.63 24.84 0.34
N SER A 309 2.00 23.95 1.11
CA SER A 309 2.36 22.52 1.13
C SER A 309 1.15 21.59 1.01
N ILE A 310 1.38 20.43 0.42
CA ILE A 310 0.50 19.25 0.46
C ILE A 310 1.08 18.27 1.48
N LEU A 311 0.28 17.81 2.44
CA LEU A 311 0.69 16.85 3.47
C LEU A 311 0.14 15.45 3.17
N VAL A 312 1.03 14.46 3.00
CA VAL A 312 0.67 13.05 2.88
C VAL A 312 1.02 12.34 4.18
N LEU A 313 0.00 11.83 4.87
CA LEU A 313 0.14 11.06 6.09
C LEU A 313 0.13 9.57 5.78
N VAL A 314 1.18 8.88 6.26
CA VAL A 314 1.38 7.45 5.99
C VAL A 314 1.59 6.62 7.26
N PRO A 315 1.30 5.30 7.25
CA PRO A 315 1.46 4.44 8.42
C PRO A 315 2.89 4.30 8.92
N THR A 316 3.84 4.15 8.00
CA THR A 316 5.24 3.84 8.35
C THR A 316 6.22 4.53 7.42
N SER A 317 7.51 4.55 7.81
CA SER A 317 8.60 5.06 6.97
C SER A 317 8.75 4.32 5.64
N ASN A 318 8.22 3.10 5.51
CA ASN A 318 8.29 2.36 4.24
C ASN A 318 7.31 2.93 3.22
N TYR A 319 6.11 3.30 3.68
CA TYR A 319 5.16 4.01 2.84
C TYR A 319 5.72 5.39 2.45
N GLN A 320 6.47 6.07 3.33
CA GLN A 320 7.18 7.30 2.92
C GLN A 320 8.11 7.02 1.74
N GLN A 321 8.96 5.99 1.83
CA GLN A 321 9.87 5.65 0.72
C GLN A 321 9.10 5.27 -0.56
N GLN A 322 8.03 4.48 -0.44
CA GLN A 322 7.17 4.12 -1.58
C GLN A 322 6.60 5.37 -2.26
N TRP A 323 6.09 6.33 -1.48
CA TRP A 323 5.58 7.60 -2.02
C TRP A 323 6.67 8.44 -2.67
N ILE A 324 7.88 8.53 -2.09
CA ILE A 324 9.01 9.21 -2.73
C ILE A 324 9.33 8.55 -4.07
N ASP A 325 9.39 7.23 -4.09
CA ASP A 325 9.73 6.47 -5.30
C ASP A 325 8.72 6.73 -6.41
N GLU A 326 7.42 6.71 -6.09
CA GLU A 326 6.35 7.01 -7.05
C GLU A 326 6.34 8.48 -7.51
N LEU A 327 6.51 9.44 -6.58
CA LEU A 327 6.46 10.87 -6.89
C LEU A 327 7.68 11.35 -7.69
N CYS A 328 8.86 10.80 -7.43
CA CYS A 328 10.12 11.31 -7.96
C CYS A 328 10.73 10.44 -9.07
N TYR A 329 10.66 9.11 -8.91
CA TYR A 329 11.56 8.19 -9.62
C TYR A 329 10.85 7.24 -10.57
N ASN A 330 9.61 6.84 -10.26
CA ASN A 330 8.87 5.88 -11.07
C ASN A 330 8.66 6.46 -12.49
N PRO A 331 9.01 5.71 -13.56
CA PRO A 331 8.81 6.17 -14.92
C PRO A 331 7.37 6.61 -15.23
N ILE A 332 6.39 5.98 -14.59
CA ILE A 332 4.96 6.24 -14.78
C ILE A 332 4.47 7.38 -13.87
N GLY A 333 5.17 7.70 -12.77
CA GLY A 333 4.75 8.71 -11.80
C GLY A 333 4.96 10.17 -12.24
N LEU A 334 4.81 11.10 -11.29
CA LEU A 334 4.87 12.55 -11.55
C LEU A 334 6.27 13.09 -11.87
N ARG A 335 7.33 12.35 -11.55
CA ARG A 335 8.74 12.76 -11.75
C ARG A 335 9.05 14.16 -11.25
N LEU A 336 8.56 14.47 -10.05
CA LEU A 336 8.82 15.74 -9.39
C LEU A 336 10.31 15.86 -9.04
N SER A 337 10.79 17.11 -8.97
CA SER A 337 12.13 17.40 -8.45
C SER A 337 12.21 16.97 -6.98
N PRO A 338 13.23 16.21 -6.55
CA PRO A 338 13.35 15.82 -5.15
C PRO A 338 13.40 17.01 -4.17
N GLU A 339 13.82 18.18 -4.64
CA GLU A 339 13.96 19.41 -3.83
C GLU A 339 12.62 19.98 -3.34
N ILE A 340 11.51 19.64 -4.01
CA ILE A 340 10.15 20.10 -3.61
C ILE A 340 9.43 19.08 -2.73
N ILE A 341 10.08 17.95 -2.42
CA ILE A 341 9.50 16.87 -1.61
C ILE A 341 10.35 16.68 -0.36
N PHE A 342 9.71 16.73 0.80
CA PHE A 342 10.33 16.35 2.06
C PHE A 342 9.73 15.05 2.59
N SER A 343 10.59 14.20 3.13
CA SER A 343 10.19 13.00 3.85
C SER A 343 10.97 12.88 5.14
N GLY A 344 10.26 12.74 6.26
CA GLY A 344 10.88 12.58 7.56
C GLY A 344 9.91 12.90 8.70
N THR A 345 10.46 13.45 9.77
CA THR A 345 9.71 13.92 10.94
C THR A 345 9.53 15.44 10.92
N PRO A 346 8.51 15.99 11.62
CA PRO A 346 8.34 17.44 11.74
C PRO A 346 9.60 18.17 12.25
N ALA A 347 10.33 17.58 13.21
CA ALA A 347 11.57 18.15 13.74
C ALA A 347 12.70 18.23 12.68
N GLU A 348 12.75 17.28 11.76
CA GLU A 348 13.69 17.30 10.63
C GLU A 348 13.26 18.32 9.58
N LEU A 349 11.95 18.55 9.38
CA LEU A 349 11.44 19.59 8.48
C LEU A 349 11.87 20.98 8.94
N THR A 350 11.76 21.28 10.24
CA THR A 350 12.23 22.57 10.77
C THR A 350 13.73 22.77 10.53
N ARG A 351 14.53 21.70 10.62
CA ARG A 351 15.97 21.77 10.28
C ARG A 351 16.19 21.98 8.79
N TYR A 352 15.41 21.32 7.95
CA TYR A 352 15.45 21.49 6.50
C TYR A 352 15.12 22.93 6.11
N GLN A 353 14.01 23.48 6.60
CA GLN A 353 13.57 24.85 6.36
C GLN A 353 14.64 25.88 6.78
N ARG A 354 15.33 25.70 7.91
CA ARG A 354 16.46 26.56 8.31
C ARG A 354 17.65 26.53 7.34
N LEU A 355 17.83 25.43 6.62
CA LEU A 355 18.93 25.25 5.66
C LEU A 355 18.55 25.74 4.26
N THR A 356 17.29 25.54 3.84
CA THR A 356 16.83 25.84 2.47
C THR A 356 16.14 27.20 2.35
N GLY A 357 15.64 27.76 3.44
CA GLY A 357 14.92 29.04 3.46
C GLY A 357 13.47 28.98 2.96
N SER A 358 12.98 27.81 2.55
CA SER A 358 11.62 27.61 2.03
C SER A 358 11.02 26.27 2.45
N TYR A 359 9.68 26.20 2.47
CA TYR A 359 8.94 24.95 2.65
C TYR A 359 8.81 24.20 1.32
N PRO A 360 9.03 22.87 1.32
CA PRO A 360 8.77 21.99 0.18
C PRO A 360 7.28 21.92 -0.14
N ALA A 361 6.92 21.83 -1.42
CA ALA A 361 5.53 21.72 -1.87
C ALA A 361 4.83 20.44 -1.39
N ILE A 362 5.58 19.36 -1.09
CA ILE A 362 5.02 18.08 -0.63
C ILE A 362 5.75 17.61 0.64
N LEU A 363 4.98 17.29 1.66
CA LEU A 363 5.45 16.78 2.95
C LEU A 363 4.95 15.34 3.14
N LEU A 364 5.86 14.39 3.25
CA LEU A 364 5.58 12.98 3.53
C LEU A 364 5.93 12.67 5.00
N ILE A 365 4.93 12.49 5.86
CA ILE A 365 5.13 12.31 7.32
C ILE A 365 4.32 11.11 7.82
N THR A 366 4.82 10.40 8.82
CA THR A 366 4.06 9.28 9.42
C THR A 366 3.02 9.78 10.42
N TYR A 367 1.90 9.06 10.56
CA TYR A 367 0.90 9.35 11.60
C TYR A 367 1.53 9.46 12.99
N THR A 368 2.44 8.54 13.33
CA THR A 368 3.14 8.53 14.61
C THR A 368 4.02 9.75 14.80
N ALA A 369 4.73 10.21 13.75
CA ALA A 369 5.60 11.37 13.84
C ALA A 369 4.81 12.66 14.08
N VAL A 370 3.64 12.82 13.44
CA VAL A 370 2.73 13.95 13.72
C VAL A 370 2.16 13.85 15.13
N SER A 371 1.73 12.67 15.57
CA SER A 371 1.15 12.45 16.91
C SER A 371 2.09 12.75 18.09
N HIS A 372 3.39 12.89 17.82
CA HIS A 372 4.42 13.18 18.83
C HIS A 372 4.81 14.67 18.91
N LEU A 373 4.22 15.53 18.09
CA LEU A 373 4.42 16.98 18.18
C LEU A 373 4.00 17.50 19.58
N GLY A 374 4.89 18.29 20.21
CA GLY A 374 4.62 18.93 21.51
C GLY A 374 5.00 18.13 22.77
N SER A 375 5.44 16.86 22.68
CA SER A 375 5.83 16.07 23.87
C SER A 375 7.32 16.18 24.22
N PRO A 376 7.72 16.78 25.36
CA PRO A 376 9.13 16.90 25.76
C PRO A 376 9.77 15.58 26.21
N LYS A 377 9.02 14.46 26.31
CA LYS A 377 9.52 13.18 26.86
C LYS A 377 9.31 11.94 25.98
N GLY A 378 8.93 12.08 24.71
CA GLY A 378 8.91 10.95 23.76
C GLY A 378 7.95 9.81 24.12
N LYS A 379 6.97 10.06 25.01
CA LYS A 379 5.85 9.16 25.29
C LYS A 379 4.57 10.00 25.26
N GLY A 380 3.85 9.88 24.16
CA GLY A 380 2.45 10.27 23.93
C GLY A 380 1.93 11.46 24.73
N GLY A 381 1.95 12.64 24.13
CA GLY A 381 1.14 13.77 24.55
C GLY A 381 0.68 14.49 23.30
N PHE A 382 -0.60 14.36 22.98
CA PHE A 382 -1.29 15.12 21.95
C PHE A 382 -1.31 16.60 22.39
N ASP A 383 -0.64 17.48 21.67
CA ASP A 383 -0.76 18.93 21.83
C ASP A 383 -1.32 19.53 20.55
N THR A 384 -2.60 19.87 20.58
CA THR A 384 -3.32 20.52 19.49
C THR A 384 -2.54 21.72 18.98
N GLN A 385 -2.06 22.58 19.89
CA GLN A 385 -1.39 23.83 19.52
C GLN A 385 -0.11 23.58 18.70
N SER A 386 0.68 22.57 19.05
CA SER A 386 1.88 22.19 18.30
C SER A 386 1.56 21.67 16.90
N ILE A 387 0.45 20.94 16.73
CA ILE A 387 0.01 20.44 15.41
C ILE A 387 -0.51 21.60 14.55
N GLU A 388 -1.33 22.47 15.11
CA GLU A 388 -1.84 23.67 14.42
C GLU A 388 -0.69 24.58 13.99
N GLN A 389 0.28 24.83 14.87
CA GLN A 389 1.48 25.59 14.54
C GLN A 389 2.29 24.93 13.41
N PHE A 390 2.43 23.61 13.43
CA PHE A 390 3.12 22.88 12.36
C PHE A 390 2.41 23.05 11.01
N LEU A 391 1.09 22.88 10.98
CA LEU A 391 0.29 23.02 9.75
C LEU A 391 0.30 24.45 9.22
N GLN A 392 0.17 25.45 10.10
CA GLN A 392 0.21 26.87 9.74
C GLN A 392 1.61 27.31 9.28
N GLN A 393 2.67 26.87 9.95
CA GLN A 393 4.05 27.24 9.57
C GLN A 393 4.43 26.72 8.18
N ALA A 394 3.94 25.54 7.81
CA ALA A 394 4.16 24.95 6.50
C ALA A 394 3.04 25.31 5.48
N ASP A 395 2.09 26.15 5.90
CA ASP A 395 0.92 26.59 5.13
C ASP A 395 0.25 25.45 4.35
N VAL A 396 -0.12 24.39 5.09
CA VAL A 396 -0.66 23.15 4.51
C VAL A 396 -2.09 23.38 4.01
N GLN A 397 -2.29 23.26 2.69
CA GLN A 397 -3.60 23.49 2.05
C GLN A 397 -4.39 22.19 1.83
N HIS A 398 -3.70 21.08 1.55
CA HIS A 398 -4.30 19.81 1.17
C HIS A 398 -3.68 18.65 1.94
N ILE A 399 -4.51 17.67 2.34
CA ILE A 399 -4.08 16.48 3.09
C ILE A 399 -4.55 15.18 2.43
N ILE A 400 -3.64 14.20 2.37
CA ILE A 400 -3.93 12.80 2.00
C ILE A 400 -3.69 11.88 3.19
N LEU A 401 -4.68 11.04 3.51
CA LEU A 401 -4.61 9.98 4.52
C LEU A 401 -4.44 8.61 3.84
N ASP A 402 -3.22 8.07 3.85
CA ASP A 402 -2.94 6.73 3.31
C ASP A 402 -3.23 5.63 4.36
N GLU A 403 -3.82 4.52 3.92
CA GLU A 403 -4.35 3.45 4.78
C GLU A 403 -5.19 3.97 5.97
N VAL A 404 -6.16 4.84 5.67
CA VAL A 404 -6.92 5.61 6.68
C VAL A 404 -7.64 4.73 7.71
N HIS A 405 -7.91 3.44 7.44
CA HIS A 405 -8.44 2.51 8.45
C HIS A 405 -7.56 2.42 9.72
N LYS A 406 -6.25 2.70 9.61
CA LYS A 406 -5.34 2.75 10.76
C LYS A 406 -5.67 3.83 11.77
N VAL A 407 -6.37 4.88 11.37
CA VAL A 407 -6.78 5.98 12.26
C VAL A 407 -8.09 5.68 13.00
N VAL A 408 -8.85 4.66 12.58
CA VAL A 408 -10.15 4.29 13.19
C VAL A 408 -10.16 2.89 13.81
N GLU A 409 -9.08 2.11 13.65
CA GLU A 409 -8.91 0.79 14.27
C GLU A 409 -9.06 0.88 15.81
N ASP A 410 -8.44 1.89 16.41
CA ASP A 410 -8.50 2.19 17.84
C ASP A 410 -8.97 3.64 18.07
N LYS A 411 -10.24 3.80 18.44
CA LYS A 411 -10.89 5.10 18.67
C LYS A 411 -10.27 5.92 19.80
N GLN A 412 -9.47 5.29 20.68
CA GLN A 412 -8.79 5.95 21.80
C GLN A 412 -7.33 6.31 21.45
N SER A 413 -6.90 6.05 20.21
CA SER A 413 -5.53 6.35 19.80
C SER A 413 -5.36 7.84 19.50
N ILE A 414 -4.18 8.39 19.86
CA ILE A 414 -3.82 9.78 19.56
C ILE A 414 -3.94 10.09 18.07
N VAL A 415 -3.66 9.11 17.20
CA VAL A 415 -3.79 9.28 15.74
C VAL A 415 -5.23 9.60 15.35
N THR A 416 -6.22 9.02 16.03
CA THR A 416 -7.65 9.34 15.84
C THR A 416 -7.93 10.79 16.18
N ASP A 417 -7.36 11.29 17.28
CA ASP A 417 -7.55 12.68 17.73
C ASP A 417 -6.93 13.68 16.74
N VAL A 418 -5.75 13.36 16.19
CA VAL A 418 -5.15 14.13 15.09
C VAL A 418 -6.08 14.16 13.90
N THR A 419 -6.61 13.02 13.45
CA THR A 419 -7.52 12.99 12.29
C THR A 419 -8.80 13.78 12.56
N ARG A 420 -9.35 13.74 13.79
CA ARG A 420 -10.51 14.54 14.17
C ARG A 420 -10.25 16.04 14.06
N LEU A 421 -9.07 16.49 14.50
CA LEU A 421 -8.64 17.89 14.35
C LEU A 421 -8.57 18.29 12.87
N LEU A 422 -7.95 17.47 12.02
CA LEU A 422 -7.86 17.72 10.58
C LEU A 422 -9.24 17.80 9.91
N ALA A 423 -10.16 16.92 10.29
CA ALA A 423 -11.53 16.96 9.79
C ALA A 423 -12.28 18.23 10.25
N SER A 424 -12.09 18.68 11.50
CA SER A 424 -12.68 19.96 11.94
C SER A 424 -12.14 21.17 11.19
N TRP A 425 -10.84 21.19 10.86
CA TRP A 425 -10.21 22.25 10.08
C TRP A 425 -10.69 22.28 8.62
N GLN A 426 -11.05 21.13 8.07
CA GLN A 426 -11.68 21.08 6.76
C GLN A 426 -13.12 21.62 6.81
N GLN A 427 -13.86 21.36 7.89
CA GLN A 427 -15.21 21.90 8.08
C GLN A 427 -15.25 23.42 8.31
N ASP A 428 -14.23 23.98 8.97
CA ASP A 428 -14.13 25.43 9.22
C ASP A 428 -13.41 26.22 8.11
N THR A 429 -13.05 25.54 7.00
CA THR A 429 -12.35 26.08 5.82
C THR A 429 -10.88 26.47 6.02
N SER A 430 -10.28 26.17 7.18
CA SER A 430 -8.84 26.33 7.41
C SER A 430 -7.98 25.35 6.58
N LEU A 431 -8.59 24.26 6.10
CA LEU A 431 -7.99 23.31 5.18
C LEU A 431 -8.86 23.19 3.92
N HIS A 432 -8.27 23.37 2.74
CA HIS A 432 -9.00 23.32 1.47
C HIS A 432 -9.42 21.89 1.08
N SER A 433 -8.61 20.88 1.39
CA SER A 433 -8.90 19.51 0.96
C SER A 433 -8.42 18.45 1.94
N LEU A 434 -9.23 17.42 2.14
CA LEU A 434 -8.92 16.25 2.97
C LEU A 434 -9.47 14.99 2.29
N ILE A 435 -8.58 14.10 1.86
CA ILE A 435 -8.96 12.83 1.24
C ILE A 435 -8.29 11.64 1.90
N GLY A 436 -8.92 10.47 1.83
CA GLY A 436 -8.40 9.22 2.39
C GLY A 436 -8.51 8.04 1.44
N PHE A 437 -7.57 7.10 1.58
CA PHE A 437 -7.57 5.83 0.86
C PHE A 437 -7.44 4.67 1.83
N SER A 438 -8.17 3.58 1.60
CA SER A 438 -8.01 2.35 2.38
C SER A 438 -8.36 1.12 1.56
N GLY A 439 -7.74 -0.02 1.88
CA GLY A 439 -8.15 -1.31 1.31
C GLY A 439 -9.36 -1.96 1.98
N THR A 440 -9.85 -1.40 3.09
CA THR A 440 -10.82 -2.05 4.00
C THR A 440 -11.83 -1.03 4.58
N ALA A 441 -12.12 0.04 3.85
CA ALA A 441 -12.84 1.19 4.41
C ALA A 441 -14.28 0.86 4.84
N GLU A 442 -14.97 0.02 4.08
CA GLU A 442 -16.35 -0.40 4.28
C GLU A 442 -16.56 -1.02 5.66
N ALA A 443 -15.62 -1.85 6.12
CA ALA A 443 -15.65 -2.48 7.43
C ALA A 443 -15.61 -1.46 8.60
N TYR A 444 -15.18 -0.23 8.33
CA TYR A 444 -15.08 0.86 9.29
C TYR A 444 -15.96 2.07 8.95
N ARG A 445 -16.93 1.93 8.01
CA ARG A 445 -17.78 3.03 7.52
C ARG A 445 -18.33 3.92 8.64
N SER A 446 -19.02 3.31 9.62
CA SER A 446 -19.60 4.04 10.75
C SER A 446 -18.57 4.79 11.60
N ARG A 447 -17.34 4.27 11.71
CA ARG A 447 -16.26 4.94 12.45
C ARG A 447 -15.68 6.12 11.69
N PHE A 448 -15.70 6.09 10.36
CA PHE A 448 -15.29 7.23 9.54
C PHE A 448 -16.32 8.35 9.61
N GLU A 449 -17.61 8.01 9.53
CA GLU A 449 -18.71 8.97 9.67
C GLU A 449 -18.64 9.73 11.00
N GLU A 450 -18.29 9.05 12.10
CA GLU A 450 -18.04 9.66 13.41
C GLU A 450 -16.87 10.68 13.41
N LEU A 451 -15.92 10.56 12.49
CA LEU A 451 -14.80 11.51 12.31
C LEU A 451 -15.12 12.62 11.30
N GLY A 452 -16.32 12.64 10.71
CA GLY A 452 -16.68 13.57 9.63
C GLY A 452 -16.13 13.18 8.26
N LEU A 453 -15.69 11.93 8.08
CA LEU A 453 -15.19 11.41 6.81
C LEU A 453 -16.24 10.51 6.16
N THR A 454 -16.43 10.65 4.84
CA THR A 454 -17.47 9.93 4.10
C THR A 454 -16.84 8.96 3.09
N LEU A 455 -17.23 7.69 3.12
CA LEU A 455 -16.86 6.72 2.09
C LEU A 455 -17.73 6.96 0.84
N SER A 456 -17.16 7.59 -0.19
CA SER A 456 -17.91 8.01 -1.40
C SER A 456 -17.80 7.06 -2.57
N TYR A 457 -16.74 6.26 -2.65
CA TYR A 457 -16.55 5.33 -3.75
C TYR A 457 -15.84 4.06 -3.27
N ARG A 458 -16.37 2.91 -3.71
CA ARG A 458 -15.76 1.59 -3.53
C ARG A 458 -15.44 1.06 -4.92
N VAL A 459 -14.17 0.76 -5.17
CA VAL A 459 -13.78 0.11 -6.42
C VAL A 459 -14.28 -1.34 -6.35
N PRO A 460 -15.23 -1.75 -7.21
CA PRO A 460 -15.78 -3.11 -7.22
C PRO A 460 -14.69 -4.12 -7.59
N ILE A 461 -14.49 -5.14 -6.76
CA ILE A 461 -13.45 -6.15 -6.98
C ILE A 461 -13.83 -7.07 -8.14
N GLU A 462 -15.12 -7.29 -8.32
CA GLU A 462 -15.74 -8.08 -9.37
C GLU A 462 -15.30 -7.55 -10.74
N ASP A 463 -15.47 -6.25 -10.95
CA ASP A 463 -15.09 -5.56 -12.18
C ASP A 463 -13.58 -5.54 -12.37
N LEU A 464 -12.80 -5.39 -11.29
CA LEU A 464 -11.34 -5.44 -11.37
C LEU A 464 -10.82 -6.81 -11.83
N VAL A 465 -11.44 -7.89 -11.37
CA VAL A 465 -11.09 -9.26 -11.75
C VAL A 465 -11.61 -9.55 -13.16
N ALA A 466 -12.84 -9.16 -13.48
CA ALA A 466 -13.41 -9.29 -14.81
C ALA A 466 -12.61 -8.51 -15.87
N ALA A 467 -12.01 -7.38 -15.51
CA ALA A 467 -11.09 -6.62 -16.37
C ALA A 467 -9.64 -7.15 -16.37
N GLY A 468 -9.34 -8.17 -15.54
CA GLY A 468 -8.00 -8.75 -15.38
C GLY A 468 -6.98 -7.88 -14.65
N PHE A 469 -7.39 -6.74 -14.09
CA PHE A 469 -6.53 -5.87 -13.28
C PHE A 469 -6.19 -6.49 -11.90
N VAL A 470 -7.01 -7.43 -11.46
CA VAL A 470 -6.79 -8.36 -10.35
C VAL A 470 -6.86 -9.78 -10.91
N ALA A 471 -5.99 -10.67 -10.44
CA ALA A 471 -5.98 -12.06 -10.87
C ALA A 471 -7.28 -12.76 -10.42
N PRO A 472 -7.94 -13.55 -11.30
CA PRO A 472 -9.02 -14.45 -10.89
C PRO A 472 -8.61 -15.31 -9.70
N PHE A 473 -9.52 -15.52 -8.75
CA PHE A 473 -9.22 -16.31 -7.56
C PHE A 473 -10.43 -17.08 -7.05
N ALA A 474 -10.16 -18.17 -6.33
CA ALA A 474 -11.18 -18.85 -5.54
C ALA A 474 -10.64 -19.12 -4.15
N GLU A 475 -11.55 -19.08 -3.18
CA GLU A 475 -11.25 -19.39 -1.80
C GLU A 475 -11.90 -20.70 -1.38
N MET A 476 -11.18 -21.50 -0.60
CA MET A 476 -11.61 -22.82 -0.18
C MET A 476 -11.31 -23.00 1.29
N GLY A 477 -12.32 -23.39 2.08
CA GLY A 477 -12.11 -23.73 3.48
C GLY A 477 -11.67 -25.17 3.60
N VAL A 478 -10.48 -25.44 4.15
CA VAL A 478 -10.00 -26.80 4.37
C VAL A 478 -9.90 -27.07 5.86
N PRO A 479 -10.78 -27.94 6.41
CA PRO A 479 -10.69 -28.34 7.78
C PRO A 479 -9.46 -29.22 7.98
N PHE A 480 -8.64 -28.89 8.97
CA PHE A 480 -7.61 -29.80 9.43
C PHE A 480 -8.10 -30.56 10.67
N ALA A 481 -8.03 -31.88 10.58
CA ALA A 481 -8.27 -32.78 11.70
C ALA A 481 -6.96 -33.11 12.44
N LEU A 482 -7.07 -33.96 13.45
CA LEU A 482 -5.91 -34.60 14.06
C LEU A 482 -5.32 -35.61 13.09
N SER A 483 -4.01 -35.82 13.13
CA SER A 483 -3.45 -37.02 12.51
C SER A 483 -4.00 -38.29 13.19
N ALA A 484 -3.92 -39.45 12.54
CA ALA A 484 -4.27 -40.73 13.18
C ALA A 484 -3.52 -40.94 14.50
N ARG A 485 -2.24 -40.52 14.55
CA ARG A 485 -1.41 -40.57 15.75
C ARG A 485 -1.89 -39.60 16.84
N GLU A 486 -2.20 -38.35 16.50
CA GLU A 486 -2.72 -37.35 17.43
C GLU A 486 -4.11 -37.75 17.97
N GLN A 487 -4.96 -38.32 17.12
CA GLN A 487 -6.24 -38.88 17.52
C GLN A 487 -6.05 -40.00 18.54
N ARG A 488 -5.16 -40.94 18.26
CA ARG A 488 -4.86 -42.05 19.18
C ARG A 488 -4.31 -41.57 20.52
N ILE A 489 -3.41 -40.57 20.51
CA ILE A 489 -2.92 -39.94 21.75
C ILE A 489 -4.07 -39.35 22.57
N ARG A 490 -5.04 -38.70 21.94
CA ARG A 490 -6.20 -38.15 22.66
C ARG A 490 -7.11 -39.23 23.23
N GLU A 491 -7.38 -40.29 22.49
CA GLU A 491 -8.15 -41.44 22.99
C GLU A 491 -7.49 -42.04 24.25
N LEU A 492 -6.17 -42.23 24.20
CA LEU A 492 -5.38 -42.70 25.34
C LEU A 492 -5.44 -41.75 26.54
N LEU A 493 -5.40 -40.43 26.30
CA LEU A 493 -5.53 -39.44 27.36
C LEU A 493 -6.95 -39.38 27.94
N GLU A 494 -8.00 -39.63 27.15
CA GLU A 494 -9.39 -39.68 27.66
C GLU A 494 -9.57 -40.96 28.49
N ALA A 495 -9.04 -42.10 28.04
CA ALA A 495 -8.99 -43.32 28.85
C ALA A 495 -8.23 -43.09 30.17
N TYR A 496 -7.11 -42.34 30.15
CA TYR A 496 -6.38 -41.96 31.36
C TYR A 496 -7.25 -41.11 32.31
N LYS A 497 -8.00 -40.14 31.78
CA LYS A 497 -8.93 -39.31 32.58
C LYS A 497 -9.98 -40.17 33.29
N ASP A 498 -10.55 -41.14 32.57
CA ASP A 498 -11.55 -42.05 33.13
C ASP A 498 -10.95 -42.93 34.24
N ILE A 499 -9.71 -43.40 34.06
CA ILE A 499 -8.98 -44.12 35.11
C ILE A 499 -8.73 -43.22 36.33
N MET A 500 -8.34 -41.95 36.15
CA MET A 500 -8.15 -41.03 37.28
C MET A 500 -9.43 -40.77 38.06
N GLN A 501 -10.59 -40.67 37.39
CA GLN A 501 -11.87 -40.53 38.08
C GLN A 501 -12.17 -41.76 38.94
N ARG A 502 -11.88 -42.97 38.42
CA ARG A 502 -11.96 -44.22 39.20
C ARG A 502 -10.99 -44.22 40.38
N TYR A 503 -9.76 -43.72 40.17
CA TYR A 503 -8.76 -43.57 41.23
C TYR A 503 -9.24 -42.62 42.34
N PHE A 504 -9.77 -41.44 42.00
CA PHE A 504 -10.32 -40.52 43.01
C PHE A 504 -11.49 -41.13 43.79
N LYS A 505 -12.35 -41.90 43.11
CA LYS A 505 -13.44 -42.62 43.76
C LYS A 505 -12.92 -43.70 44.71
N LEU A 506 -11.86 -44.42 44.33
CA LEU A 506 -11.22 -45.45 45.15
C LEU A 506 -10.65 -44.87 46.46
N LEU A 507 -10.08 -43.67 46.40
CA LEU A 507 -9.48 -42.98 47.56
C LEU A 507 -10.48 -42.35 48.53
N GLY A 508 -11.72 -42.13 48.09
CA GLY A 508 -12.77 -41.48 48.90
C GLY A 508 -12.66 -39.95 48.90
N PRO A 509 -13.44 -39.24 48.06
CA PRO A 509 -13.39 -37.77 47.95
C PRO A 509 -13.50 -36.99 49.27
N ALA A 510 -14.37 -37.42 50.18
CA ALA A 510 -14.54 -36.80 51.49
C ALA A 510 -13.26 -36.88 52.36
N GLN A 511 -12.55 -38.01 52.30
CA GLN A 511 -11.33 -38.22 53.08
C GLN A 511 -10.19 -37.35 52.54
N LEU A 512 -10.06 -37.24 51.22
CA LEU A 512 -9.07 -36.37 50.57
C LEU A 512 -9.26 -34.90 50.95
N ARG A 513 -10.50 -34.38 50.91
CA ARG A 513 -10.81 -33.01 51.34
C ARG A 513 -10.49 -32.79 52.82
N ARG A 514 -10.76 -33.79 53.67
CA ARG A 514 -10.45 -33.76 55.11
C ARG A 514 -8.94 -33.68 55.38
N TRP A 515 -8.13 -34.52 54.74
CA TRP A 515 -6.67 -34.44 54.87
C TRP A 515 -6.14 -33.10 54.36
N PHE A 516 -6.71 -32.58 53.27
CA PHE A 516 -6.27 -31.29 52.75
C PHE A 516 -6.54 -30.17 53.74
N ALA A 517 -7.70 -30.18 54.39
CA ALA A 517 -8.08 -29.22 55.42
C ALA A 517 -7.12 -29.23 56.63
N GLN A 518 -6.42 -30.34 56.89
CA GLN A 518 -5.46 -30.46 57.99
C GLN A 518 -4.09 -29.81 57.69
N ILE A 519 -3.76 -29.59 56.42
CA ILE A 519 -2.49 -28.94 56.04
C ILE A 519 -2.58 -27.44 56.39
N PRO A 520 -1.56 -26.82 56.99
CA PRO A 520 -1.54 -25.37 57.19
C PRO A 520 -1.68 -24.57 55.88
N LEU A 521 -2.52 -23.53 55.86
CA LEU A 521 -2.77 -22.72 54.66
C LEU A 521 -1.49 -22.16 54.00
N ALA A 522 -0.50 -21.78 54.81
CA ALA A 522 0.78 -21.27 54.32
C ALA A 522 1.55 -22.32 53.50
N GLU A 523 1.53 -23.58 53.94
CA GLU A 523 2.18 -24.70 53.23
C GLU A 523 1.45 -25.00 51.92
N ARG A 524 0.11 -25.02 51.94
CA ARG A 524 -0.70 -25.21 50.72
C ARG A 524 -0.44 -24.10 49.69
N LYS A 525 -0.37 -22.84 50.13
CA LYS A 525 -0.05 -21.70 49.26
C LYS A 525 1.36 -21.84 48.67
N THR A 526 2.31 -22.28 49.50
CA THR A 526 3.70 -22.50 49.08
C THR A 526 3.79 -23.56 47.98
N VAL A 527 3.21 -24.74 48.19
CA VAL A 527 3.21 -25.82 47.19
C VAL A 527 2.39 -25.42 45.96
N GLY A 528 1.16 -24.92 46.17
CA GLY A 528 0.25 -24.55 45.08
C GLY A 528 0.83 -23.50 44.13
N HIS A 529 1.41 -22.42 44.67
CA HIS A 529 1.93 -21.34 43.84
C HIS A 529 3.38 -21.56 43.39
N HIS A 530 4.30 -21.90 44.32
CA HIS A 530 5.73 -21.95 44.02
C HIS A 530 6.16 -23.25 43.33
N ILE A 531 5.43 -24.36 43.52
CA ILE A 531 5.74 -25.66 42.89
C ILE A 531 4.77 -25.93 41.74
N LEU A 532 3.46 -25.87 41.98
CA LEU A 532 2.43 -26.24 40.98
C LEU A 532 2.01 -25.09 40.05
N SER A 533 2.58 -23.90 40.23
CA SER A 533 2.33 -22.69 39.42
C SER A 533 0.86 -22.25 39.34
N MET A 534 0.06 -22.53 40.37
CA MET A 534 -1.33 -22.07 40.44
C MET A 534 -1.40 -20.54 40.44
N TYR A 535 -2.18 -19.98 39.51
CA TYR A 535 -2.44 -18.54 39.36
C TYR A 535 -1.18 -17.66 39.17
N ARG A 536 -0.08 -18.21 38.64
CA ARG A 536 1.23 -17.53 38.49
C ARG A 536 1.20 -16.13 37.84
N ALA A 537 0.30 -15.90 36.89
CA ALA A 537 0.21 -14.66 36.13
C ALA A 537 -0.76 -13.62 36.74
N ARG A 538 -1.43 -13.95 37.85
CA ARG A 538 -2.43 -13.07 38.47
C ARG A 538 -1.81 -12.20 39.56
N PRO A 539 -2.06 -10.87 39.56
CA PRO A 539 -1.60 -10.01 40.65
C PRO A 539 -2.29 -10.32 41.99
N ASP A 540 -3.53 -10.82 41.95
CA ASP A 540 -4.35 -11.23 43.10
C ASP A 540 -4.24 -12.73 43.45
N TRP A 541 -3.14 -13.39 43.05
CA TRP A 541 -3.02 -14.85 43.13
C TRP A 541 -3.23 -15.42 44.55
N GLN A 542 -2.81 -14.71 45.60
CA GLN A 542 -2.95 -15.18 46.98
C GLN A 542 -4.42 -15.37 47.37
N ILE A 543 -5.26 -14.37 47.05
CA ILE A 543 -6.70 -14.38 47.32
C ILE A 543 -7.38 -15.44 46.45
N ALA A 544 -7.04 -15.50 45.16
CA ALA A 544 -7.60 -16.48 44.23
C ALA A 544 -7.27 -17.93 44.64
N THR A 545 -6.05 -18.18 45.12
CA THR A 545 -5.59 -19.50 45.56
C THR A 545 -6.26 -19.92 46.86
N GLU A 546 -6.36 -19.01 47.83
CA GLU A 546 -7.04 -19.25 49.11
C GLU A 546 -8.53 -19.54 48.92
N LYS A 547 -9.21 -18.73 48.10
CA LYS A 547 -10.61 -18.97 47.73
C LYS A 547 -10.78 -20.35 47.10
N ARG A 548 -9.90 -20.72 46.16
CA ARG A 548 -9.93 -22.03 45.50
C ARG A 548 -9.75 -23.18 46.49
N PHE A 549 -8.90 -23.02 47.50
CA PHE A 549 -8.68 -24.02 48.54
C PHE A 549 -9.91 -24.17 49.45
N GLN A 550 -10.51 -23.06 49.90
CA GLN A 550 -11.73 -23.08 50.70
C GLN A 550 -12.92 -23.69 49.94
N GLU A 551 -13.07 -23.36 48.66
CA GLU A 551 -14.08 -23.97 47.78
C GLU A 551 -13.89 -25.48 47.66
N TRP A 552 -12.64 -25.95 47.65
CA TRP A 552 -12.36 -27.37 47.58
C TRP A 552 -12.52 -28.08 48.93
N GLU A 553 -12.23 -27.44 50.06
CA GLU A 553 -12.54 -28.04 51.36
C GLU A 553 -14.05 -28.29 51.53
N ASN A 554 -14.87 -27.34 51.07
CA ASN A 554 -16.32 -27.34 51.23
C ASN A 554 -17.10 -27.89 50.02
N GLY A 555 -16.40 -28.47 49.04
CA GLY A 555 -17.03 -29.01 47.83
C GLY A 555 -17.75 -30.35 48.05
N PRO A 556 -18.41 -30.90 47.02
CA PRO A 556 -19.15 -32.15 47.10
C PRO A 556 -18.30 -33.32 47.61
N THR A 557 -18.84 -34.10 48.54
CA THR A 557 -18.16 -35.21 49.22
C THR A 557 -18.18 -36.52 48.44
N ASP A 558 -18.93 -36.58 47.36
CA ASP A 558 -19.16 -37.76 46.52
C ASP A 558 -18.27 -37.79 45.27
N SER A 559 -17.60 -36.67 44.93
CA SER A 559 -16.85 -36.53 43.69
C SER A 559 -15.69 -35.54 43.78
N ILE A 560 -14.61 -35.84 43.05
CA ILE A 560 -13.50 -34.93 42.73
C ILE A 560 -13.44 -34.78 41.22
N LYS A 561 -13.37 -33.54 40.74
CA LYS A 561 -13.25 -33.25 39.31
C LYS A 561 -11.80 -33.36 38.87
N ILE A 562 -11.56 -33.71 37.60
CA ILE A 562 -10.20 -33.76 37.03
C ILE A 562 -9.48 -32.41 37.14
N THR A 563 -10.20 -31.29 37.07
CA THR A 563 -9.64 -29.94 37.27
C THR A 563 -9.11 -29.68 38.69
N GLU A 564 -9.39 -30.58 39.64
CA GLU A 564 -8.96 -30.53 41.04
C GLU A 564 -7.74 -31.42 41.31
N ALA A 565 -7.25 -32.15 40.29
CA ALA A 565 -6.04 -32.98 40.33
C ALA A 565 -4.87 -32.35 41.10
N LYS A 566 -4.53 -31.09 40.82
CA LYS A 566 -3.43 -30.37 41.48
C LYS A 566 -3.58 -30.25 42.99
N LEU A 567 -4.80 -30.30 43.52
CA LEU A 567 -5.05 -30.24 44.95
C LEU A 567 -4.71 -31.57 45.64
N LEU A 568 -4.89 -32.69 44.95
CA LEU A 568 -4.36 -33.99 45.39
C LEU A 568 -2.83 -34.01 45.37
N THR A 569 -2.20 -33.37 44.38
CA THR A 569 -0.73 -33.26 44.36
C THR A 569 -0.18 -32.48 45.56
N ILE A 570 -0.90 -31.46 46.07
CA ILE A 570 -0.50 -30.76 47.30
C ILE A 570 -0.46 -31.73 48.49
N LEU A 571 -1.48 -32.60 48.62
CA LEU A 571 -1.50 -33.64 49.67
C LEU A 571 -0.29 -34.57 49.56
N GLN A 572 -0.03 -35.08 48.35
CA GLN A 572 1.09 -35.99 48.09
C GLN A 572 2.44 -35.34 48.43
N VAL A 573 2.66 -34.09 48.04
CA VAL A 573 3.92 -33.37 48.28
C VAL A 573 4.12 -33.01 49.75
N VAL A 574 3.07 -32.57 50.46
CA VAL A 574 3.21 -32.17 51.87
C VAL A 574 3.45 -33.37 52.78
N HIS A 575 2.82 -34.51 52.49
CA HIS A 575 2.94 -35.72 53.29
C HIS A 575 4.02 -36.70 52.81
N ASP A 576 4.70 -36.40 51.70
CA ASP A 576 5.67 -37.30 51.04
C ASP A 576 5.06 -38.67 50.71
N TRP A 577 3.83 -38.66 50.19
CA TRP A 577 3.08 -39.88 49.86
C TRP A 577 3.13 -40.18 48.37
N SER A 578 3.55 -41.40 48.02
CA SER A 578 3.31 -41.97 46.70
C SER A 578 1.83 -42.33 46.49
N ASP A 579 1.41 -42.70 45.29
CA ASP A 579 0.03 -43.17 45.07
C ASP A 579 -0.28 -44.43 45.89
N HIS A 580 0.71 -45.31 46.06
CA HIS A 580 0.61 -46.53 46.88
C HIS A 580 0.44 -46.20 48.37
N ASP A 581 1.21 -45.23 48.89
CA ASP A 581 1.06 -44.77 50.28
C ASP A 581 -0.32 -44.15 50.48
N LEU A 582 -0.78 -43.37 49.52
CA LEU A 582 -2.06 -42.68 49.60
C LEU A 582 -3.26 -43.66 49.59
N VAL A 583 -3.16 -44.76 48.83
CA VAL A 583 -4.14 -45.88 48.86
C VAL A 583 -4.11 -46.61 50.20
N ASN A 584 -2.93 -46.88 50.75
CA ASN A 584 -2.78 -47.52 52.07
C ASN A 584 -3.38 -46.66 53.19
N GLN A 585 -3.11 -45.35 53.19
CA GLN A 585 -3.66 -44.41 54.16
C GLN A 585 -5.18 -44.28 54.03
N ALA A 586 -5.73 -44.44 52.83
CA ALA A 586 -7.17 -44.43 52.60
C ALA A 586 -7.87 -45.73 53.02
N GLY A 587 -7.11 -46.80 53.31
CA GLY A 587 -7.67 -48.13 53.55
C GLY A 587 -8.41 -48.67 52.32
N ALA A 588 -8.00 -48.25 51.12
CA ALA A 588 -8.67 -48.59 49.88
C ALA A 588 -8.25 -49.99 49.36
N ASP A 589 -9.05 -50.55 48.45
CA ASP A 589 -8.84 -51.88 47.91
C ASP A 589 -7.58 -51.94 47.01
N GLN A 590 -6.53 -52.60 47.53
CA GLN A 590 -5.24 -52.73 46.86
C GLN A 590 -5.33 -53.49 45.53
N HIS A 591 -6.25 -54.45 45.40
CA HIS A 591 -6.44 -55.19 44.15
C HIS A 591 -6.97 -54.27 43.06
N LYS A 592 -8.02 -53.51 43.36
CA LYS A 592 -8.57 -52.51 42.44
C LYS A 592 -7.57 -51.42 42.10
N PHE A 593 -6.73 -51.00 43.05
CA PHE A 593 -5.65 -50.08 42.75
C PHE A 593 -4.66 -50.68 41.73
N ASN A 594 -4.19 -51.90 41.96
CA ASN A 594 -3.26 -52.57 41.05
C ASN A 594 -3.83 -52.77 39.64
N GLU A 595 -5.14 -53.02 39.50
CA GLU A 595 -5.83 -53.04 38.21
C GLU A 595 -5.72 -51.69 37.48
N LEU A 596 -6.03 -50.58 38.18
CA LEU A 596 -5.90 -49.22 37.61
C LEU A 596 -4.45 -48.92 37.20
N VAL A 597 -3.47 -49.35 38.01
CA VAL A 597 -2.04 -49.17 37.70
C VAL A 597 -1.65 -49.96 36.44
N ALA A 598 -2.14 -51.20 36.28
CA ALA A 598 -1.88 -52.00 35.08
C ALA A 598 -2.50 -51.37 33.82
N GLU A 599 -3.73 -50.86 33.91
CA GLU A 599 -4.37 -50.11 32.81
C GLU A 599 -3.57 -48.85 32.44
N ILE A 600 -3.11 -48.08 33.43
CA ILE A 600 -2.25 -46.91 33.19
C ILE A 600 -0.90 -47.33 32.59
N ALA A 601 -0.30 -48.43 33.04
CA ALA A 601 0.96 -48.91 32.50
C ALA A 601 0.84 -49.27 31.01
N ALA A 602 -0.27 -49.88 30.59
CA ALA A 602 -0.57 -50.13 29.18
C ALA A 602 -0.69 -48.82 28.38
N ILE A 603 -1.45 -47.84 28.90
CA ILE A 603 -1.55 -46.51 28.27
C ILE A 603 -0.17 -45.84 28.17
N LYS A 604 0.65 -45.90 29.23
CA LYS A 604 1.99 -45.32 29.24
C LYS A 604 2.89 -45.93 28.16
N ALA A 605 2.90 -47.25 28.03
CA ALA A 605 3.69 -47.96 27.04
C ALA A 605 3.29 -47.57 25.60
N GLU A 606 1.98 -47.53 25.33
CA GLU A 606 1.49 -47.14 24.01
C GLU A 606 1.74 -45.64 23.73
N MET A 607 1.48 -44.75 24.68
CA MET A 607 1.79 -43.32 24.54
C MET A 607 3.29 -43.09 24.32
N ALA A 608 4.16 -43.84 24.97
CA ALA A 608 5.61 -43.72 24.80
C ALA A 608 6.07 -44.09 23.39
N ALA A 609 5.37 -45.02 22.73
CA ALA A 609 5.61 -45.37 21.32
C ALA A 609 5.09 -44.30 20.34
N LEU A 610 4.06 -43.53 20.71
CA LEU A 610 3.45 -42.52 19.83
C LEU A 610 4.06 -41.12 20.00
N VAL A 611 4.55 -40.79 21.20
CA VAL A 611 5.05 -39.45 21.52
C VAL A 611 6.52 -39.27 21.10
N TYR A 612 6.78 -38.25 20.28
CA TYR A 612 8.12 -37.96 19.75
C TYR A 612 8.97 -37.01 20.63
N LEU A 613 8.42 -36.42 21.69
CA LEU A 613 9.18 -35.46 22.52
C LEU A 613 9.96 -36.19 23.61
N PRO A 614 11.31 -36.12 23.63
CA PRO A 614 12.13 -36.89 24.57
C PRO A 614 11.73 -36.68 26.02
N LYS A 615 11.46 -35.42 26.42
CA LYS A 615 11.04 -35.10 27.79
C LYS A 615 9.74 -35.79 28.20
N THR A 616 8.76 -35.88 27.29
CA THR A 616 7.50 -36.57 27.59
C THR A 616 7.73 -38.07 27.68
N VAL A 617 8.56 -38.64 26.80
CA VAL A 617 8.96 -40.05 26.87
C VAL A 617 9.68 -40.36 28.20
N THR A 618 10.59 -39.49 28.64
CA THR A 618 11.25 -39.62 29.96
C THR A 618 10.24 -39.64 31.10
N ARG A 619 9.21 -38.79 31.07
CA ARG A 619 8.13 -38.78 32.08
C ARG A 619 7.29 -40.06 32.03
N LEU A 620 6.93 -40.53 30.84
CA LEU A 620 6.21 -41.79 30.65
C LEU A 620 7.02 -42.98 31.17
N ASN A 621 8.35 -42.94 31.06
CA ASN A 621 9.26 -43.98 31.52
C ASN A 621 9.87 -43.71 32.91
N ALA A 622 9.31 -42.78 33.69
CA ALA A 622 9.83 -42.45 35.01
C ALA A 622 9.85 -43.69 35.92
N ALA A 623 11.00 -43.95 36.55
CA ALA A 623 11.18 -45.05 37.48
C ALA A 623 10.38 -44.79 38.77
N GLY A 624 9.88 -45.86 39.40
CA GLY A 624 9.12 -45.75 40.65
C GLY A 624 7.72 -45.15 40.50
N PHE A 625 7.12 -45.29 39.31
CA PHE A 625 5.73 -44.88 39.06
C PHE A 625 4.78 -45.56 40.06
N THR A 626 3.94 -44.77 40.72
CA THR A 626 3.03 -45.08 41.82
C THR A 626 3.65 -45.45 43.17
N THR A 627 4.94 -45.79 43.20
CA THR A 627 5.62 -46.33 44.40
C THR A 627 6.60 -45.36 45.05
N SER A 628 6.88 -44.21 44.42
CA SER A 628 7.82 -43.23 44.96
C SER A 628 7.44 -41.80 44.57
N LEU A 629 7.73 -40.85 45.45
CA LEU A 629 7.66 -39.41 45.22
C LEU A 629 8.87 -38.78 45.91
N ASP A 630 9.60 -37.90 45.22
CA ASP A 630 10.69 -37.14 45.85
C ASP A 630 10.17 -35.76 46.29
N ALA A 631 9.39 -35.74 47.38
CA ALA A 631 8.82 -34.49 47.89
C ALA A 631 9.92 -33.54 48.38
N LYS A 632 11.04 -34.06 48.89
CA LYS A 632 12.17 -33.25 49.36
C LYS A 632 12.77 -32.43 48.21
N GLN A 633 13.01 -33.05 47.07
CA GLN A 633 13.53 -32.34 45.90
C GLN A 633 12.50 -31.35 45.35
N LEU A 634 11.20 -31.69 45.35
CA LEU A 634 10.12 -30.77 44.95
C LEU A 634 10.05 -29.52 45.84
N LEU A 635 10.12 -29.68 47.16
CA LEU A 635 10.11 -28.58 48.14
C LEU A 635 11.38 -27.72 48.06
N ALA A 636 12.49 -28.26 47.60
CA ALA A 636 13.75 -27.53 47.39
C ALA A 636 13.78 -26.71 46.06
N LEU A 637 12.91 -26.99 45.09
CA LEU A 637 12.90 -26.30 43.78
C LEU A 637 12.84 -24.76 43.87
N PRO A 638 12.06 -24.13 44.77
CA PRO A 638 12.03 -22.67 44.90
C PRO A 638 13.37 -22.04 45.27
N GLN A 639 14.22 -22.81 45.98
CA GLN A 639 15.55 -22.39 46.45
C GLN A 639 16.69 -22.87 45.52
N SER A 640 16.38 -23.67 44.50
CA SER A 640 17.38 -24.20 43.56
C SER A 640 17.97 -23.14 42.63
N THR A 641 19.16 -23.43 42.09
CA THR A 641 19.85 -22.65 41.05
C THR A 641 19.17 -22.73 39.68
N ILE A 642 18.13 -23.55 39.53
CA ILE A 642 17.35 -23.66 38.30
C ILE A 642 16.64 -22.32 38.04
N ALA A 643 16.84 -21.80 36.82
CA ALA A 643 16.19 -20.58 36.36
C ALA A 643 14.68 -20.62 36.63
N PHE A 644 14.12 -19.52 37.12
CA PHE A 644 12.73 -19.42 37.54
C PHE A 644 11.72 -19.84 36.45
N SER A 645 12.07 -19.67 35.17
CA SER A 645 11.27 -20.12 34.03
C SER A 645 11.23 -21.64 33.84
N ASN A 646 12.25 -22.38 34.28
CA ASN A 646 12.39 -23.82 34.10
C ASN A 646 11.86 -24.65 35.27
N ARG A 647 11.61 -24.03 36.42
CA ARG A 647 11.12 -24.71 37.65
C ARG A 647 9.82 -25.50 37.46
N PRO A 648 8.79 -25.01 36.73
CA PRO A 648 7.56 -25.80 36.51
C PRO A 648 7.80 -27.09 35.73
N GLU A 649 8.74 -27.08 34.79
CA GLU A 649 9.08 -28.28 34.02
C GLU A 649 9.84 -29.29 34.89
N ALA A 650 10.75 -28.83 35.76
CA ALA A 650 11.41 -29.69 36.74
C ALA A 650 10.41 -30.29 37.74
N ALA A 651 9.41 -29.52 38.18
CA ALA A 651 8.33 -30.04 39.03
C ALA A 651 7.52 -31.14 38.33
N LYS A 652 7.17 -30.95 37.05
CA LYS A 652 6.49 -31.99 36.24
C LYS A 652 7.33 -33.26 36.09
N ASP A 653 8.66 -33.13 35.97
CA ASP A 653 9.57 -34.28 35.85
C ASP A 653 9.58 -35.11 37.14
N LEU A 654 9.65 -34.47 38.31
CA LEU A 654 9.61 -35.15 39.61
C LEU A 654 8.23 -35.73 39.95
N LEU A 655 7.16 -35.07 39.50
CA LEU A 655 5.78 -35.52 39.71
C LEU A 655 5.36 -36.63 38.73
N ALA A 656 6.15 -36.92 37.70
CA ALA A 656 5.82 -37.95 36.71
C ALA A 656 5.76 -39.38 37.29
N THR A 657 6.24 -39.57 38.52
CA THR A 657 6.12 -40.82 39.27
C THR A 657 4.75 -41.00 39.91
N THR A 658 3.86 -40.02 39.93
CA THR A 658 2.49 -40.19 40.45
C THR A 658 1.43 -40.18 39.35
N ILE A 659 0.28 -40.82 39.57
CA ILE A 659 -0.84 -40.88 38.61
C ILE A 659 -1.28 -39.45 38.23
N VAL A 660 -1.51 -38.62 39.24
CA VAL A 660 -1.99 -37.24 39.05
C VAL A 660 -0.91 -36.34 38.46
N GLY A 661 0.33 -36.50 38.92
CA GLY A 661 1.46 -35.71 38.45
C GLY A 661 1.84 -36.02 37.01
N LEU A 662 1.83 -37.29 36.61
CA LEU A 662 2.03 -37.71 35.23
C LEU A 662 0.95 -37.13 34.32
N TYR A 663 -0.33 -37.18 34.72
CA TYR A 663 -1.42 -36.59 33.94
C TYR A 663 -1.23 -35.09 33.70
N ASP A 664 -0.83 -34.29 34.70
CA ASP A 664 -0.54 -32.85 34.50
C ASP A 664 0.60 -32.63 33.48
N GLY A 665 1.58 -33.53 33.46
CA GLY A 665 2.67 -33.55 32.48
C GLY A 665 2.26 -33.96 31.06
N LEU A 666 1.15 -34.72 30.92
CA LEU A 666 0.63 -35.22 29.67
C LEU A 666 -0.52 -34.38 29.09
N ASN A 667 -1.29 -33.69 29.94
CA ASN A 667 -2.48 -32.92 29.55
C ASN A 667 -2.18 -31.82 28.50
N ASP A 668 -0.94 -31.33 28.42
CA ASP A 668 -0.50 -30.40 27.37
C ASP A 668 -0.72 -30.97 25.95
N TRP A 669 -0.75 -32.30 25.79
CA TRP A 669 -1.00 -32.95 24.49
C TRP A 669 -2.43 -32.83 23.98
N TYR A 670 -3.42 -32.52 24.84
CA TYR A 670 -4.77 -32.15 24.35
C TYR A 670 -4.74 -30.87 23.51
N LEU A 671 -3.83 -29.95 23.85
CA LEU A 671 -3.72 -28.63 23.21
C LEU A 671 -2.70 -28.63 22.07
N ARG A 672 -1.79 -29.62 22.02
CA ARG A 672 -0.80 -29.77 20.95
C ARG A 672 -1.46 -30.45 19.75
N THR A 673 -1.77 -29.64 18.74
CA THR A 673 -2.21 -30.09 17.41
C THR A 673 -1.29 -29.45 16.38
N GLY A 674 -0.46 -30.26 15.72
CA GLY A 674 0.50 -29.78 14.75
C GLY A 674 0.69 -30.74 13.58
N GLU A 675 0.69 -32.04 13.83
CA GLU A 675 0.92 -33.04 12.80
C GLU A 675 -0.21 -33.06 11.78
N GLY A 676 -1.47 -33.14 12.23
CA GLY A 676 -2.63 -33.13 11.33
C GLY A 676 -2.67 -31.88 10.45
N ARG A 677 -2.33 -30.72 11.02
CA ARG A 677 -2.20 -29.45 10.28
C ARG A 677 -1.08 -29.51 9.24
N VAL A 678 0.13 -29.93 9.62
CA VAL A 678 1.27 -30.03 8.69
C VAL A 678 0.95 -31.01 7.56
N LYS A 679 0.39 -32.18 7.89
CA LYS A 679 -0.03 -33.17 6.90
C LYS A 679 -1.14 -32.66 5.97
N THR A 680 -2.09 -31.88 6.49
CA THR A 680 -3.12 -31.21 5.68
C THR A 680 -2.51 -30.21 4.69
N ILE A 681 -1.53 -29.42 5.12
CA ILE A 681 -0.80 -28.51 4.22
C ILE A 681 -0.06 -29.30 3.13
N LYS A 682 0.62 -30.40 3.49
CA LYS A 682 1.27 -31.28 2.51
C LYS A 682 0.28 -31.90 1.52
N ALA A 683 -0.90 -32.30 2.00
CA ALA A 683 -2.00 -32.80 1.15
C ALA A 683 -2.47 -31.75 0.13
N ILE A 684 -2.66 -30.50 0.53
CA ILE A 684 -3.01 -29.39 -0.37
C ILE A 684 -1.92 -29.20 -1.43
N ILE A 685 -0.66 -29.11 -1.01
CA ILE A 685 0.49 -28.91 -1.90
C ILE A 685 0.57 -30.03 -2.94
N GLU A 686 0.42 -31.28 -2.51
CA GLU A 686 0.53 -32.43 -3.41
C GLU A 686 -0.67 -32.55 -4.36
N ALA A 687 -1.88 -32.20 -3.91
CA ALA A 687 -3.05 -32.12 -4.78
C ALA A 687 -2.84 -31.05 -5.87
N GLU A 688 -2.38 -29.86 -5.49
CA GLU A 688 -2.11 -28.76 -6.41
C GLU A 688 -1.00 -29.09 -7.42
N ARG A 689 0.11 -29.69 -6.97
CA ARG A 689 1.25 -30.08 -7.82
C ARG A 689 0.88 -31.04 -8.95
N LYS A 690 -0.14 -31.87 -8.74
CA LYS A 690 -0.65 -32.78 -9.78
C LYS A 690 -1.51 -32.09 -10.83
N THR A 691 -1.95 -30.85 -10.56
CA THR A 691 -2.81 -30.07 -11.46
C THR A 691 -2.09 -28.91 -12.13
N ARG A 692 -1.08 -28.31 -11.47
CA ARG A 692 -0.33 -27.16 -11.98
C ARG A 692 1.15 -27.24 -11.61
N HIS A 693 1.98 -26.53 -12.37
CA HIS A 693 3.41 -26.44 -12.08
C HIS A 693 3.68 -25.61 -10.82
N ILE A 694 4.37 -26.21 -9.85
CA ILE A 694 4.74 -25.60 -8.57
C ILE A 694 6.20 -25.96 -8.27
N SER A 695 7.03 -24.96 -8.02
CA SER A 695 8.49 -25.13 -7.89
C SER A 695 9.12 -24.61 -6.59
N GLY A 696 8.35 -24.04 -5.67
CA GLY A 696 8.92 -23.49 -4.43
C GLY A 696 7.87 -22.99 -3.45
N ILE A 697 8.22 -23.03 -2.16
CA ILE A 697 7.34 -22.65 -1.05
C ILE A 697 8.04 -21.69 -0.10
N ILE A 698 7.31 -20.66 0.33
CA ILE A 698 7.74 -19.77 1.39
C ILE A 698 6.75 -19.77 2.55
N ILE A 699 7.28 -19.76 3.77
CA ILE A 699 6.51 -19.86 5.00
C ILE A 699 6.83 -18.67 5.91
N PHE A 700 5.80 -17.95 6.39
CA PHE A 700 5.96 -16.77 7.25
C PHE A 700 5.36 -17.02 8.64
N ASP A 701 6.12 -16.75 9.73
CA ASP A 701 5.65 -16.96 11.12
C ASP A 701 6.17 -15.96 12.15
N LYS A 702 5.47 -15.93 13.30
CA LYS A 702 5.86 -15.27 14.55
C LYS A 702 6.66 -16.21 15.47
N GLY A 703 6.93 -17.43 15.00
CA GLY A 703 7.35 -18.57 15.79
C GLY A 703 8.63 -18.33 16.61
N ARG A 704 8.79 -19.14 17.67
CA ARG A 704 10.03 -19.19 18.44
C ARG A 704 11.17 -19.66 17.52
N HIS A 705 12.30 -18.97 17.62
CA HIS A 705 13.59 -19.37 17.07
C HIS A 705 13.85 -20.87 17.29
N ILE A 706 14.44 -21.56 16.31
CA ILE A 706 14.88 -22.94 16.46
C ILE A 706 16.07 -22.95 17.41
N PRO A 707 15.95 -23.47 18.64
CA PRO A 707 17.08 -23.49 19.56
C PRO A 707 18.11 -24.50 19.03
N TRP A 708 19.18 -23.98 18.45
CA TRP A 708 20.31 -24.77 17.96
C TRP A 708 21.13 -25.25 19.16
N ARG A 709 21.18 -26.57 19.39
CA ARG A 709 22.11 -27.19 20.36
C ARG A 709 23.15 -27.97 19.57
N HIS A 710 24.41 -27.53 19.65
CA HIS A 710 25.52 -28.14 18.89
C HIS A 710 25.23 -28.27 17.38
N GLY A 711 24.57 -27.28 16.77
CA GLY A 711 24.23 -27.29 15.35
C GLY A 711 23.03 -28.15 14.94
N SER A 712 22.35 -28.80 15.90
CA SER A 712 21.17 -29.64 15.65
C SER A 712 19.93 -29.17 16.42
N SER A 713 18.73 -29.42 15.89
CA SER A 713 17.46 -29.18 16.61
C SER A 713 16.34 -30.11 16.15
N ASN A 714 15.37 -30.40 17.02
CA ASN A 714 14.17 -31.20 16.70
C ASN A 714 12.92 -30.37 17.07
N PRO A 715 12.36 -29.59 16.11
CA PRO A 715 11.19 -28.76 16.36
C PRO A 715 9.88 -29.55 16.44
N GLY A 716 9.87 -30.83 16.05
CA GLY A 716 8.67 -31.63 15.90
C GLY A 716 7.67 -31.02 14.92
N TYR A 717 6.37 -31.07 15.23
CA TYR A 717 5.31 -30.46 14.41
C TYR A 717 4.90 -29.04 14.87
N GLN A 718 5.72 -28.35 15.68
CA GLN A 718 5.31 -27.08 16.29
C GLN A 718 5.72 -25.87 15.45
N GLY A 719 4.72 -25.01 15.17
CA GLY A 719 4.91 -23.74 14.46
C GLY A 719 5.53 -23.92 13.08
N VAL A 720 6.12 -22.86 12.55
CA VAL A 720 6.77 -22.91 11.23
C VAL A 720 8.09 -23.65 11.21
N ALA A 721 8.81 -23.72 12.33
CA ALA A 721 10.00 -24.57 12.41
C ALA A 721 9.65 -26.05 12.14
N GLY A 722 8.55 -26.53 12.71
CA GLY A 722 8.07 -27.89 12.45
C GLY A 722 7.59 -28.09 11.02
N LEU A 723 6.74 -27.18 10.51
CA LEU A 723 6.28 -27.24 9.12
C LEU A 723 7.45 -27.20 8.12
N PHE A 724 8.41 -26.29 8.31
CA PHE A 724 9.60 -26.17 7.48
C PHE A 724 10.45 -27.43 7.53
N SER A 725 10.74 -27.96 8.73
CA SER A 725 11.49 -29.21 8.91
C SER A 725 10.88 -30.36 8.11
N GLU A 726 9.56 -30.52 8.17
CA GLU A 726 8.84 -31.59 7.50
C GLU A 726 8.69 -31.37 5.97
N LEU A 727 8.89 -30.13 5.49
CA LEU A 727 8.92 -29.78 4.07
C LEU A 727 10.32 -29.91 3.45
N LEU A 728 11.40 -29.81 4.25
CA LEU A 728 12.77 -30.03 3.74
C LEU A 728 12.99 -31.43 3.15
N ALA A 729 12.19 -32.42 3.56
CA ALA A 729 12.24 -33.77 2.98
C ALA A 729 11.59 -33.85 1.59
N GLU A 730 11.02 -32.76 1.05
CA GLU A 730 10.43 -32.76 -0.28
C GLU A 730 11.48 -32.35 -1.32
N PRO A 731 12.17 -33.30 -2.00
CA PRO A 731 13.34 -33.02 -2.82
C PRO A 731 13.04 -32.14 -4.04
N HIS A 732 11.77 -32.02 -4.42
CA HIS A 732 11.31 -31.25 -5.58
C HIS A 732 10.66 -29.92 -5.20
N LEU A 733 10.67 -29.54 -3.93
CA LEU A 733 10.04 -28.33 -3.43
C LEU A 733 10.99 -27.57 -2.50
N PRO A 734 11.89 -26.73 -3.03
CA PRO A 734 12.73 -25.89 -2.22
C PRO A 734 11.87 -25.04 -1.29
N ALA A 735 12.09 -25.23 0.01
CA ALA A 735 11.40 -24.53 1.08
C ALA A 735 12.26 -23.38 1.60
N MET A 736 11.56 -22.30 1.93
CA MET A 736 12.07 -21.13 2.60
C MET A 736 11.17 -20.79 3.77
N ALA A 737 11.74 -20.53 4.94
CA ALA A 737 10.99 -20.02 6.09
C ALA A 737 11.56 -18.69 6.56
N VAL A 738 10.69 -17.72 6.78
CA VAL A 738 11.05 -16.36 7.21
C VAL A 738 10.46 -16.10 8.58
N LEU A 739 11.35 -15.96 9.56
CA LEU A 739 11.00 -15.61 10.93
C LEU A 739 11.46 -14.18 11.26
N SER A 740 11.06 -13.69 12.43
CA SER A 740 11.46 -12.36 12.86
C SER A 740 12.98 -12.20 13.00
N ASN A 741 13.72 -13.28 13.27
CA ASN A 741 15.14 -13.21 13.66
C ASN A 741 16.07 -14.03 12.75
N GLU A 742 15.53 -14.96 11.96
CA GLU A 742 16.31 -15.82 11.07
C GLU A 742 15.50 -16.14 9.81
N MET A 743 16.20 -16.54 8.76
CA MET A 743 15.63 -17.15 7.57
C MET A 743 16.26 -18.53 7.38
N TYR A 744 15.43 -19.51 7.08
CA TYR A 744 15.86 -20.88 6.82
C TYR A 744 15.66 -21.19 5.35
N LEU A 745 16.67 -21.79 4.73
CA LEU A 745 16.69 -22.09 3.31
C LEU A 745 17.12 -23.54 3.11
N THR A 746 16.54 -24.18 2.10
CA THR A 746 16.93 -25.54 1.69
C THR A 746 18.42 -25.59 1.37
N TRP A 747 19.09 -26.64 1.85
CA TRP A 747 20.50 -26.86 1.55
C TRP A 747 20.66 -27.67 0.27
N ASP A 748 21.44 -27.15 -0.66
CA ASP A 748 21.95 -27.86 -1.82
C ASP A 748 23.42 -27.46 -1.99
N ALA A 749 24.32 -28.44 -2.00
CA ALA A 749 25.75 -28.21 -2.17
C ALA A 749 26.14 -27.83 -3.60
N ALA A 750 25.41 -28.36 -4.59
CA ALA A 750 25.71 -28.14 -5.99
C ALA A 750 25.17 -26.79 -6.48
N ASP A 751 24.03 -26.36 -5.93
CA ASP A 751 23.41 -25.08 -6.26
C ASP A 751 22.91 -24.32 -5.00
N PRO A 752 23.81 -23.66 -4.23
CA PRO A 752 23.42 -22.99 -3.01
C PRO A 752 22.49 -21.80 -3.28
N VAL A 753 21.22 -21.94 -2.90
CA VAL A 753 20.19 -20.88 -3.02
C VAL A 753 20.63 -19.57 -2.35
N THR A 754 21.44 -19.65 -1.30
CA THR A 754 22.02 -18.49 -0.61
C THR A 754 22.95 -17.67 -1.51
N LEU A 755 23.78 -18.32 -2.33
CA LEU A 755 24.65 -17.64 -3.28
C LEU A 755 23.83 -17.01 -4.42
N ARG A 756 22.83 -17.72 -4.94
CA ARG A 756 21.89 -17.18 -5.94
C ARG A 756 21.14 -15.95 -5.43
N ILE A 757 20.67 -15.97 -4.18
CA ILE A 757 20.05 -14.78 -3.56
C ILE A 757 21.07 -13.64 -3.43
N ALA A 758 22.31 -13.94 -3.01
CA ALA A 758 23.35 -12.92 -2.89
C ALA A 758 23.70 -12.27 -4.24
N GLU A 759 23.70 -13.04 -5.33
CA GLU A 759 23.90 -12.56 -6.71
C GLU A 759 22.69 -11.75 -7.18
N PHE A 760 21.47 -12.27 -6.97
CA PHE A 760 20.22 -11.57 -7.24
C PHE A 760 20.17 -10.17 -6.59
N ILE A 761 20.60 -10.04 -5.33
CA ILE A 761 20.67 -8.73 -4.67
C ILE A 761 21.62 -7.77 -5.41
N LEU A 762 22.76 -8.25 -5.89
CA LEU A 762 23.74 -7.39 -6.56
C LEU A 762 23.33 -7.01 -7.98
N GLU A 763 22.73 -7.93 -8.72
CA GLU A 763 22.42 -7.78 -10.15
C GLU A 763 21.01 -7.21 -10.36
N GLU A 764 19.99 -7.79 -9.74
CA GLU A 764 18.61 -7.35 -9.94
C GLU A 764 18.28 -6.15 -9.04
N VAL A 765 18.64 -6.20 -7.76
CA VAL A 765 18.24 -5.15 -6.82
C VAL A 765 19.18 -3.94 -6.89
N ILE A 766 20.50 -4.13 -6.79
CA ILE A 766 21.42 -3.00 -6.77
C ILE A 766 21.62 -2.42 -8.16
N GLU A 767 21.94 -3.25 -9.15
CA GLU A 767 22.28 -2.78 -10.49
C GLU A 767 21.05 -2.37 -11.31
N LYS A 768 20.00 -3.20 -11.37
CA LYS A 768 18.82 -2.93 -12.22
C LYS A 768 17.71 -2.11 -11.57
N GLU A 769 17.61 -2.05 -10.24
CA GLU A 769 16.59 -1.26 -9.54
C GLU A 769 17.18 0.00 -8.90
N ILE A 770 18.11 -0.14 -7.94
CA ILE A 770 18.65 0.99 -7.18
C ILE A 770 19.55 1.89 -8.04
N GLY A 771 20.32 1.31 -8.97
CA GLY A 771 21.17 2.06 -9.91
C GLY A 771 20.36 3.07 -10.73
N PRO A 772 19.39 2.62 -11.56
CA PRO A 772 18.50 3.49 -12.31
C PRO A 772 17.73 4.48 -11.43
N ALA A 773 17.24 4.06 -10.25
CA ALA A 773 16.58 4.96 -9.32
C ALA A 773 17.53 6.08 -8.84
N MET A 774 18.78 5.76 -8.51
CA MET A 774 19.80 6.73 -8.11
C MET A 774 20.15 7.68 -9.26
N PHE A 775 20.26 7.18 -10.49
CA PHE A 775 20.47 8.02 -11.67
C PHE A 775 19.29 8.97 -11.91
N ASN A 776 18.06 8.44 -11.93
CA ASN A 776 16.85 9.21 -12.12
C ASN A 776 16.68 10.27 -11.03
N LEU A 777 17.00 9.96 -9.77
CA LEU A 777 17.02 10.92 -8.66
C LEU A 777 17.96 12.11 -8.94
N ILE A 778 19.13 11.85 -9.52
CA ILE A 778 20.10 12.91 -9.85
C ILE A 778 19.58 13.80 -10.99
N VAL A 779 18.97 13.22 -12.02
CA VAL A 779 18.58 13.94 -13.25
C VAL A 779 17.13 14.45 -13.28
N SER A 780 16.26 14.01 -12.37
CA SER A 780 14.81 14.32 -12.39
C SER A 780 14.53 15.83 -12.33
N GLY A 781 13.62 16.32 -13.17
CA GLY A 781 13.25 17.74 -13.25
C GLY A 781 14.30 18.65 -13.89
N LEU A 782 15.34 18.11 -14.55
CA LEU A 782 16.33 18.89 -15.30
C LEU A 782 16.11 18.79 -16.82
N ASP A 783 16.20 19.92 -17.53
CA ASP A 783 16.15 19.96 -19.00
C ASP A 783 17.49 19.53 -19.61
N LEU A 784 17.74 18.22 -19.59
CA LEU A 784 18.88 17.63 -20.27
C LEU A 784 18.46 17.17 -21.67
N SER A 785 19.26 17.48 -22.69
CA SER A 785 19.06 16.87 -24.01
C SER A 785 19.17 15.34 -23.91
N GLU A 786 18.44 14.63 -24.77
CA GLU A 786 18.42 13.16 -24.78
C GLU A 786 19.84 12.57 -24.93
N ALA A 787 20.68 13.19 -25.78
CA ALA A 787 22.08 12.82 -25.94
C ALA A 787 22.88 12.99 -24.62
N SER A 788 22.70 14.11 -23.92
CA SER A 788 23.37 14.36 -22.63
C SER A 788 22.91 13.38 -21.55
N ARG A 789 21.60 13.08 -21.52
CA ARG A 789 21.03 12.13 -20.57
C ARG A 789 21.54 10.72 -20.81
N THR A 790 21.58 10.29 -22.08
CA THR A 790 22.06 8.96 -22.49
C THR A 790 23.54 8.80 -22.16
N GLU A 791 24.38 9.79 -22.48
CA GLU A 791 25.81 9.78 -22.14
C GLU A 791 26.02 9.72 -20.61
N LEU A 792 25.32 10.56 -19.84
CA LEU A 792 25.41 10.53 -18.37
C LEU A 792 24.95 9.19 -17.79
N HIS A 793 23.90 8.59 -18.33
CA HIS A 793 23.39 7.28 -17.90
C HIS A 793 24.44 6.20 -18.15
N PHE A 794 24.96 6.12 -19.37
CA PHE A 794 25.99 5.15 -19.76
C PHE A 794 27.24 5.28 -18.87
N GLN A 795 27.72 6.51 -18.63
CA GLN A 795 28.86 6.74 -17.74
C GLN A 795 28.58 6.32 -16.30
N PHE A 796 27.40 6.67 -15.77
CA PHE A 796 27.03 6.28 -14.40
C PHE A 796 26.92 4.76 -14.25
N GLU A 797 26.27 4.09 -15.18
CA GLU A 797 26.09 2.63 -15.18
C GLU A 797 27.45 1.91 -15.23
N ASN A 798 28.36 2.33 -16.10
CA ASN A 798 29.72 1.77 -16.17
C ASN A 798 30.50 1.96 -14.86
N LEU A 799 30.40 3.13 -14.24
CA LEU A 799 31.06 3.40 -12.95
C LEU A 799 30.44 2.55 -11.82
N LEU A 800 29.13 2.36 -11.83
CA LEU A 800 28.42 1.54 -10.85
C LEU A 800 28.78 0.05 -10.99
N ARG A 801 28.77 -0.49 -12.22
CA ARG A 801 29.24 -1.86 -12.52
C ARG A 801 30.69 -2.06 -12.07
N GLY A 802 31.58 -1.10 -12.35
CA GLY A 802 32.96 -1.12 -11.87
C GLY A 802 33.10 -1.10 -10.34
N PHE A 803 32.10 -0.58 -9.62
CA PHE A 803 32.09 -0.58 -8.16
C PHE A 803 31.57 -1.89 -7.54
N GLN A 804 30.71 -2.65 -8.23
CA GLN A 804 30.03 -3.85 -7.73
C GLN A 804 30.95 -4.91 -7.07
N PRO A 805 32.17 -5.20 -7.57
CA PRO A 805 33.09 -6.11 -6.88
C PRO A 805 33.42 -5.69 -5.44
N ASN A 806 33.43 -4.39 -5.15
CA ASN A 806 33.68 -3.87 -3.79
C ASN A 806 32.51 -4.14 -2.84
N LEU A 807 31.28 -4.27 -3.36
CA LEU A 807 30.12 -4.65 -2.57
C LEU A 807 30.17 -6.13 -2.20
N LYS A 808 30.85 -6.98 -2.99
CA LYS A 808 30.95 -8.41 -2.73
C LYS A 808 31.70 -8.75 -1.43
N GLN A 809 32.66 -7.90 -1.04
CA GLN A 809 33.58 -8.11 0.10
C GLN A 809 33.37 -7.10 1.23
N MET A 810 32.19 -6.50 1.33
CA MET A 810 31.96 -5.38 2.23
C MET A 810 31.34 -5.82 3.56
N HIS A 811 32.01 -5.56 4.69
CA HIS A 811 31.45 -5.79 6.03
C HIS A 811 30.87 -4.53 6.70
N ALA A 812 31.08 -3.34 6.10
CA ALA A 812 30.51 -2.07 6.57
C ALA A 812 30.37 -1.08 5.40
N ALA A 813 29.37 -0.18 5.44
CA ALA A 813 29.13 0.80 4.40
C ALA A 813 30.37 1.67 4.10
N ARG A 814 30.74 1.82 2.82
CA ARG A 814 31.95 2.56 2.38
C ARG A 814 31.62 3.77 1.49
N PRO A 815 30.87 4.79 1.97
CA PRO A 815 30.47 5.95 1.15
C PRO A 815 31.66 6.79 0.67
N GLY A 816 32.78 6.78 1.39
CA GLY A 816 34.02 7.44 0.95
C GLY A 816 34.61 6.80 -0.31
N LEU A 817 34.57 5.46 -0.40
CA LEU A 817 35.06 4.70 -1.56
C LEU A 817 34.14 4.90 -2.76
N PHE A 818 32.82 4.83 -2.56
CA PHE A 818 31.84 5.13 -3.61
C PHE A 818 32.00 6.55 -4.17
N ASN A 819 32.24 7.53 -3.29
CA ASN A 819 32.54 8.89 -3.74
C ASN A 819 33.82 8.95 -4.59
N LYS A 820 34.85 8.17 -4.26
CA LYS A 820 36.11 8.12 -5.01
C LYS A 820 35.94 7.46 -6.39
N ILE A 821 35.21 6.37 -6.47
CA ILE A 821 35.09 5.51 -7.67
C ILE A 821 33.95 5.95 -8.58
N VAL A 822 32.82 6.41 -8.03
CA VAL A 822 31.61 6.71 -8.82
C VAL A 822 31.36 8.22 -8.89
N LEU A 823 31.14 8.89 -7.74
CA LEU A 823 30.68 10.29 -7.75
C LEU A 823 31.74 11.27 -8.28
N ARG A 824 33.02 11.13 -7.87
CA ARG A 824 34.09 12.04 -8.33
C ARG A 824 34.31 11.95 -9.85
N PRO A 825 34.43 10.75 -10.46
CA PRO A 825 34.49 10.63 -11.92
C PRO A 825 33.26 11.20 -12.62
N LEU A 826 32.05 10.90 -12.14
CA LEU A 826 30.83 11.45 -12.73
C LEU A 826 30.78 12.98 -12.66
N ARG A 827 31.15 13.59 -11.53
CA ARG A 827 31.26 15.05 -11.38
C ARG A 827 32.28 15.67 -12.34
N ARG A 828 33.39 14.97 -12.64
CA ARG A 828 34.36 15.43 -13.65
C ARG A 828 33.75 15.41 -15.04
N ASN A 829 32.95 14.39 -15.37
CA ASN A 829 32.25 14.31 -16.66
C ASN A 829 31.19 15.40 -16.80
N VAL A 830 30.35 15.63 -15.78
CA VAL A 830 29.36 16.72 -15.77
C VAL A 830 30.02 18.08 -16.02
N LYS A 831 31.18 18.35 -15.40
CA LYS A 831 31.95 19.58 -15.64
C LYS A 831 32.45 19.71 -17.08
N LYS A 832 32.80 18.60 -17.74
CA LYS A 832 33.26 18.60 -19.15
C LYS A 832 32.12 18.85 -20.13
N MET A 833 30.90 18.42 -19.81
CA MET A 833 29.73 18.51 -20.69
C MET A 833 29.15 19.93 -20.84
N LYS A 834 29.63 20.92 -20.05
CA LYS A 834 29.22 22.34 -20.14
C LYS A 834 27.69 22.57 -20.15
N LEU A 835 26.97 21.91 -19.25
CA LEU A 835 25.50 21.89 -19.20
C LEU A 835 24.83 23.15 -18.59
N GLY A 836 25.55 24.28 -18.46
CA GLY A 836 25.04 25.52 -17.85
C GLY A 836 24.49 25.33 -16.42
N LEU A 837 23.35 25.98 -16.11
CA LEU A 837 22.65 25.88 -14.82
C LEU A 837 22.25 24.45 -14.45
N ASN A 838 21.90 23.61 -15.44
CA ASN A 838 21.61 22.19 -15.21
C ASN A 838 22.86 21.44 -14.73
N GLY A 839 24.05 21.83 -15.22
CA GLY A 839 25.32 21.31 -14.74
C GLY A 839 25.61 21.65 -13.28
N GLU A 840 25.31 22.87 -12.85
CA GLU A 840 25.47 23.29 -11.45
C GLU A 840 24.53 22.55 -10.50
N ARG A 841 23.25 22.42 -10.89
CA ARG A 841 22.25 21.62 -10.16
C ARG A 841 22.66 20.15 -10.07
N LEU A 842 23.13 19.55 -11.16
CA LEU A 842 23.67 18.19 -11.15
C LEU A 842 24.85 18.05 -10.19
N LEU A 843 25.78 19.01 -10.18
CA LEU A 843 26.95 18.97 -9.29
C LEU A 843 26.56 19.10 -7.82
N ALA A 844 25.53 19.89 -7.50
CA ALA A 844 24.97 20.00 -6.16
C ALA A 844 24.30 18.69 -5.71
N ARG A 845 23.54 18.04 -6.61
CA ARG A 845 22.89 16.73 -6.34
C ARG A 845 23.89 15.59 -6.20
N LEU A 846 25.03 15.65 -6.91
CA LEU A 846 26.15 14.71 -6.78
C LEU A 846 27.04 14.98 -5.54
N ASP A 847 26.75 16.00 -4.73
CA ASP A 847 27.42 16.20 -3.44
C ASP A 847 26.94 15.13 -2.45
N ARG A 848 27.88 14.49 -1.75
CA ARG A 848 27.58 13.48 -0.73
C ARG A 848 26.75 14.03 0.45
N ARG A 849 26.69 15.36 0.62
CA ARG A 849 25.84 16.03 1.61
C ARG A 849 24.39 16.14 1.18
N ASN A 850 24.06 15.91 -0.09
CA ASN A 850 22.68 15.87 -0.56
C ASN A 850 21.91 14.75 0.17
N VAL A 851 20.78 15.11 0.79
CA VAL A 851 20.01 14.23 1.68
C VAL A 851 19.44 13.03 0.92
N HIS A 852 18.89 13.25 -0.28
CA HIS A 852 18.28 12.21 -1.10
C HIS A 852 19.33 11.23 -1.64
N LEU A 853 20.46 11.74 -2.16
CA LEU A 853 21.56 10.88 -2.61
C LEU A 853 22.12 10.05 -1.45
N LYS A 854 22.28 10.65 -0.27
CA LYS A 854 22.74 9.96 0.94
C LYS A 854 21.79 8.83 1.34
N LEU A 855 20.47 9.04 1.23
CA LEU A 855 19.45 8.05 1.58
C LEU A 855 19.50 6.83 0.66
N ILE A 856 19.51 7.04 -0.67
CA ILE A 856 19.55 5.95 -1.64
C ILE A 856 20.90 5.21 -1.62
N MET A 857 22.02 5.92 -1.44
CA MET A 857 23.33 5.29 -1.24
C MET A 857 23.35 4.41 0.01
N ARG A 858 22.71 4.85 1.09
CA ARG A 858 22.60 4.04 2.31
C ARG A 858 21.79 2.77 2.04
N THR A 859 20.67 2.85 1.32
CA THR A 859 19.89 1.68 0.91
C THR A 859 20.71 0.70 0.07
N MET A 860 21.47 1.19 -0.92
CA MET A 860 22.38 0.38 -1.72
C MET A 860 23.39 -0.39 -0.85
N PHE A 861 24.03 0.29 0.12
CA PHE A 861 24.97 -0.36 1.03
C PHE A 861 24.29 -1.34 1.99
N ASP A 862 23.11 -1.02 2.49
CA ASP A 862 22.34 -1.92 3.33
C ASP A 862 22.05 -3.24 2.58
N TYR A 863 21.62 -3.18 1.31
CA TYR A 863 21.45 -4.37 0.47
C TYR A 863 22.78 -5.11 0.20
N GLY A 864 23.87 -4.39 -0.06
CA GLY A 864 25.20 -5.01 -0.19
C GLY A 864 25.60 -5.79 1.06
N LEU A 865 25.29 -5.29 2.26
CA LEU A 865 25.50 -6.01 3.52
C LEU A 865 24.57 -7.22 3.64
N LEU A 866 23.31 -7.11 3.24
CA LEU A 866 22.39 -8.27 3.21
C LEU A 866 22.93 -9.37 2.29
N ALA A 867 23.47 -9.04 1.12
CA ALA A 867 24.10 -10.03 0.22
C ALA A 867 25.25 -10.77 0.90
N VAL A 868 26.04 -10.10 1.75
CA VAL A 868 27.09 -10.75 2.56
C VAL A 868 26.49 -11.70 3.60
N HIS A 869 25.40 -11.32 4.28
CA HIS A 869 24.70 -12.22 5.22
C HIS A 869 24.23 -13.53 4.55
N PHE A 870 23.79 -13.48 3.28
CA PHE A 870 23.45 -14.71 2.54
C PHE A 870 24.70 -15.53 2.17
N ARG A 871 25.80 -14.90 1.75
CA ARG A 871 27.06 -15.64 1.48
C ARG A 871 27.64 -16.30 2.71
N GLU A 872 27.51 -15.65 3.87
CA GLU A 872 28.01 -16.11 5.16
C GLU A 872 26.98 -16.97 5.92
N ALA A 873 25.91 -17.41 5.25
CA ALA A 873 24.91 -18.29 5.85
C ALA A 873 25.59 -19.57 6.37
N HIS A 874 25.35 -19.90 7.63
CA HIS A 874 25.92 -21.10 8.22
C HIS A 874 25.00 -22.30 8.00
N VAL A 875 25.60 -23.49 7.96
CA VAL A 875 24.87 -24.75 7.83
C VAL A 875 24.47 -25.26 9.20
N ALA A 876 23.22 -25.64 9.35
CA ALA A 876 22.69 -26.30 10.54
C ALA A 876 21.94 -27.58 10.14
N GLU A 877 21.70 -28.45 11.11
CA GLU A 877 20.93 -29.68 10.93
C GLU A 877 19.62 -29.61 11.71
N VAL A 878 18.52 -30.01 11.07
CA VAL A 878 17.24 -30.21 11.74
C VAL A 878 16.85 -31.68 11.65
N GLU A 879 16.43 -32.24 12.77
CA GLU A 879 15.91 -33.59 12.86
C GLU A 879 14.39 -33.55 12.70
N GLN A 880 13.90 -34.30 11.73
CA GLN A 880 12.48 -34.53 11.50
C GLN A 880 11.90 -35.49 12.53
N VAL A 881 10.57 -35.57 12.61
CA VAL A 881 9.93 -36.53 13.53
C VAL A 881 10.19 -37.99 13.13
N SER A 882 10.52 -38.24 11.86
CA SER A 882 11.00 -39.54 11.37
C SER A 882 12.38 -39.95 11.92
N GLY A 883 13.12 -39.02 12.54
CA GLY A 883 14.52 -39.19 12.91
C GLY A 883 15.51 -38.84 11.78
N ALA A 884 15.02 -38.53 10.57
CA ALA A 884 15.87 -38.09 9.47
C ALA A 884 16.47 -36.70 9.77
N ARG A 885 17.78 -36.54 9.53
CA ARG A 885 18.47 -35.27 9.68
C ARG A 885 18.65 -34.60 8.33
N GLN A 886 18.18 -33.37 8.24
CA GLN A 886 18.29 -32.55 7.03
C GLN A 886 19.18 -31.35 7.30
N LYS A 887 20.08 -31.08 6.36
CA LYS A 887 20.88 -29.84 6.38
C LYS A 887 20.04 -28.69 5.84
N LEU A 888 20.27 -27.51 6.39
CA LEU A 888 19.69 -26.25 5.92
C LEU A 888 20.71 -25.12 6.05
N PHE A 889 20.49 -24.04 5.30
CA PHE A 889 21.18 -22.78 5.54
C PHE A 889 20.37 -21.92 6.50
N VAL A 890 21.07 -21.29 7.45
CA VAL A 890 20.51 -20.33 8.39
C VAL A 890 21.13 -18.95 8.12
N VAL A 891 20.27 -18.01 7.74
CA VAL A 891 20.62 -16.60 7.55
C VAL A 891 20.11 -15.82 8.76
N THR A 892 21.01 -15.18 9.48
CA THR A 892 20.63 -14.35 10.63
C THR A 892 20.04 -13.02 10.16
N MET A 893 18.91 -12.62 10.77
CA MET A 893 18.34 -11.30 10.49
C MET A 893 19.27 -10.21 11.04
N PRO A 894 19.45 -9.10 10.32
CA PRO A 894 20.25 -7.99 10.79
C PRO A 894 19.62 -7.32 12.02
N GLY A 895 20.43 -7.02 13.04
CA GLY A 895 19.92 -6.40 14.29
C GLY A 895 19.40 -4.96 14.15
N ALA A 896 19.75 -4.26 13.07
CA ALA A 896 19.29 -2.89 12.85
C ALA A 896 17.86 -2.88 12.26
N PRO A 897 16.88 -2.15 12.86
CA PRO A 897 15.48 -2.17 12.43
C PRO A 897 15.27 -1.90 10.94
N ARG A 898 16.00 -0.94 10.38
CA ARG A 898 15.96 -0.61 8.94
C ARG A 898 16.41 -1.77 8.04
N ARG A 899 17.53 -2.43 8.37
CA ARG A 899 18.02 -3.56 7.55
C ARG A 899 17.11 -4.78 7.68
N LYS A 900 16.52 -4.98 8.86
CA LYS A 900 15.51 -6.02 9.08
C LYS A 900 14.29 -5.79 8.20
N GLN A 901 13.87 -4.53 8.06
CA GLN A 901 12.82 -4.17 7.12
C GLN A 901 13.21 -4.42 5.66
N LEU A 902 14.40 -3.99 5.24
CA LEU A 902 14.88 -4.25 3.87
C LEU A 902 14.98 -5.76 3.57
N MET A 903 15.24 -6.60 4.56
CA MET A 903 15.21 -8.06 4.40
C MET A 903 13.79 -8.58 4.11
N TYR A 904 12.75 -8.00 4.71
CA TYR A 904 11.36 -8.33 4.38
C TYR A 904 11.01 -7.86 2.96
N ASP A 905 11.42 -6.65 2.59
CA ASP A 905 11.19 -6.14 1.23
C ASP A 905 11.96 -6.96 0.19
N LEU A 906 13.16 -7.44 0.54
CA LEU A 906 13.94 -8.37 -0.27
C LEU A 906 13.24 -9.71 -0.42
N THR A 907 12.60 -10.22 0.64
CA THR A 907 11.88 -11.49 0.58
C THR A 907 10.77 -11.44 -0.47
N ALA A 908 10.04 -10.33 -0.58
CA ALA A 908 9.05 -10.16 -1.65
C ALA A 908 9.69 -10.20 -3.05
N ARG A 909 10.85 -9.54 -3.23
CA ARG A 909 11.61 -9.56 -4.50
C ARG A 909 12.11 -10.96 -4.84
N ILE A 910 12.55 -11.74 -3.85
CA ILE A 910 12.96 -13.14 -4.00
C ILE A 910 11.79 -13.99 -4.49
N VAL A 911 10.61 -13.85 -3.86
CA VAL A 911 9.40 -14.59 -4.24
C VAL A 911 8.98 -14.31 -5.69
N ASP A 912 9.15 -13.08 -6.16
CA ASP A 912 8.82 -12.67 -7.52
C ASP A 912 9.93 -12.91 -8.56
N ALA A 913 11.11 -13.36 -8.13
CA ALA A 913 12.24 -13.51 -9.02
C ALA A 913 12.04 -14.66 -10.02
N PRO A 914 12.22 -14.43 -11.34
CA PRO A 914 12.39 -15.46 -12.38
C PRO A 914 13.33 -16.57 -11.98
N SER A 915 14.46 -16.18 -11.42
CA SER A 915 15.53 -17.07 -11.03
C SER A 915 15.30 -17.76 -9.70
N LEU A 916 14.25 -17.47 -8.92
CA LEU A 916 13.97 -18.13 -7.64
C LEU A 916 12.48 -18.43 -7.53
N PRO A 917 11.94 -19.32 -8.38
CA PRO A 917 10.50 -19.41 -8.56
C PRO A 917 9.81 -20.01 -7.33
N ILE A 918 9.12 -19.15 -6.58
CA ILE A 918 8.26 -19.50 -5.44
C ILE A 918 6.81 -19.31 -5.88
N TYR A 919 6.05 -20.40 -5.88
CA TYR A 919 4.63 -20.40 -6.30
C TYR A 919 3.67 -20.54 -5.13
N ILE A 920 4.14 -21.06 -3.99
CA ILE A 920 3.32 -21.27 -2.81
C ILE A 920 3.74 -20.31 -1.71
N VAL A 921 2.73 -19.65 -1.16
CA VAL A 921 2.86 -18.85 0.05
C VAL A 921 2.07 -19.52 1.16
N VAL A 922 2.74 -19.86 2.27
CA VAL A 922 2.10 -20.31 3.50
C VAL A 922 2.25 -19.25 4.57
N VAL A 923 1.14 -18.90 5.18
CA VAL A 923 1.08 -17.82 6.17
C VAL A 923 0.65 -18.37 7.52
N SER A 924 1.44 -18.12 8.57
CA SER A 924 1.01 -18.25 9.97
C SER A 924 1.09 -16.88 10.66
N ASP A 925 1.01 -16.81 12.00
CA ASP A 925 0.66 -15.65 12.88
C ASP A 925 1.42 -14.31 12.67
N TRP A 926 2.15 -14.11 11.57
CA TRP A 926 3.00 -12.97 11.25
C TRP A 926 2.96 -12.53 9.78
N ALA A 927 1.78 -12.21 9.27
CA ALA A 927 1.62 -11.66 7.93
C ALA A 927 1.30 -10.16 7.86
N ARG A 928 1.31 -9.47 9.00
CA ARG A 928 0.92 -8.05 9.08
C ARG A 928 1.94 -7.11 8.43
N THR A 929 3.19 -7.56 8.22
CA THR A 929 4.23 -6.78 7.55
C THR A 929 4.21 -7.02 6.03
N GLY A 930 4.40 -5.95 5.26
CA GLY A 930 4.28 -5.92 3.80
C GLY A 930 5.16 -6.93 3.05
N TRP A 931 4.54 -7.69 2.16
CA TRP A 931 5.18 -8.46 1.09
C TRP A 931 4.34 -8.24 -0.16
N ASN A 932 4.94 -7.68 -1.21
CA ASN A 932 4.27 -7.36 -2.46
C ASN A 932 4.72 -8.39 -3.50
N VAL A 933 3.92 -9.45 -3.69
CA VAL A 933 4.28 -10.58 -4.55
C VAL A 933 3.26 -10.70 -5.68
N ILE A 934 3.74 -11.01 -6.89
CA ILE A 934 2.97 -11.15 -8.12
C ILE A 934 2.94 -12.61 -8.57
N ARG A 935 4.01 -13.38 -8.35
CA ARG A 935 4.11 -14.73 -8.91
C ARG A 935 3.29 -15.81 -8.22
N PRO A 936 3.19 -15.87 -6.88
CA PRO A 936 2.50 -16.96 -6.21
C PRO A 936 1.04 -17.06 -6.65
N ASN A 937 0.62 -18.24 -7.11
CA ASN A 937 -0.77 -18.54 -7.47
C ASN A 937 -1.43 -19.49 -6.47
N LEU A 938 -0.72 -19.87 -5.40
CA LEU A 938 -1.25 -20.63 -4.28
C LEU A 938 -0.96 -19.92 -2.96
N LEU A 939 -2.01 -19.63 -2.20
CA LEU A 939 -1.95 -19.09 -0.84
C LEU A 939 -2.59 -20.09 0.13
N ILE A 940 -1.85 -20.53 1.14
CA ILE A 940 -2.40 -21.31 2.26
C ILE A 940 -2.37 -20.43 3.50
N ASP A 941 -3.56 -19.98 3.92
CA ASP A 941 -3.72 -19.27 5.17
C ASP A 941 -3.84 -20.27 6.33
N ALA A 942 -2.74 -20.40 7.08
CA ALA A 942 -2.64 -21.26 8.24
C ALA A 942 -2.74 -20.47 9.57
N THR A 943 -3.14 -19.21 9.53
CA THR A 943 -3.26 -18.37 10.74
C THR A 943 -4.51 -18.67 11.57
N ALA A 944 -5.52 -19.33 10.99
CA ALA A 944 -6.88 -19.36 11.55
C ALA A 944 -7.33 -17.93 11.98
N THR A 945 -6.94 -16.90 11.21
CA THR A 945 -6.95 -15.49 11.62
C THR A 945 -8.33 -15.05 12.10
N ARG A 946 -8.37 -14.26 13.18
CA ARG A 946 -9.60 -13.65 13.71
C ARG A 946 -9.89 -12.23 13.16
N SER A 947 -8.98 -11.63 12.39
CA SER A 947 -9.04 -10.22 11.97
C SER A 947 -9.14 -10.10 10.45
N VAL A 948 -10.24 -9.51 10.00
CA VAL A 948 -10.60 -9.27 8.58
C VAL A 948 -9.50 -8.50 7.84
N THR A 949 -8.95 -7.44 8.44
CA THR A 949 -7.94 -6.57 7.82
C THR A 949 -6.64 -7.30 7.46
N ALA A 950 -6.12 -8.13 8.37
CA ALA A 950 -4.86 -8.85 8.13
C ALA A 950 -5.04 -9.87 6.99
N TRP A 951 -6.20 -10.50 6.95
CA TRP A 951 -6.56 -11.48 5.94
C TRP A 951 -6.82 -10.83 4.57
N GLN A 952 -7.55 -9.71 4.49
CA GLN A 952 -7.78 -8.96 3.24
C GLN A 952 -6.47 -8.41 2.66
N GLN A 953 -5.55 -7.94 3.51
CA GLN A 953 -4.23 -7.50 3.07
C GLN A 953 -3.42 -8.66 2.48
N LEU A 954 -3.47 -9.84 3.09
CA LEU A 954 -2.80 -11.03 2.58
C LEU A 954 -3.36 -11.47 1.23
N ARG A 955 -4.68 -11.61 1.15
CA ARG A 955 -5.37 -11.96 -0.10
C ARG A 955 -5.03 -10.98 -1.20
N GLY A 956 -5.21 -9.67 -0.96
CA GLY A 956 -4.96 -8.62 -1.95
C GLY A 956 -3.52 -8.59 -2.48
N ARG A 957 -2.57 -9.18 -1.76
CA ARG A 957 -1.19 -9.37 -2.22
C ARG A 957 -1.03 -10.63 -3.04
N ALA A 958 -1.72 -11.73 -2.73
CA ALA A 958 -1.67 -12.94 -3.54
C ALA A 958 -2.38 -12.77 -4.90
N ILE A 959 -3.47 -12.02 -4.98
CA ILE A 959 -4.30 -11.89 -6.20
C ILE A 959 -3.82 -10.83 -7.20
N ARG A 960 -2.54 -10.45 -7.20
CA ARG A 960 -2.03 -9.47 -8.18
C ARG A 960 -1.97 -10.05 -9.57
N ALA A 961 -2.45 -9.30 -10.56
CA ALA A 961 -2.33 -9.68 -11.96
C ALA A 961 -0.87 -9.76 -12.40
N TRP A 962 -0.57 -10.66 -13.32
CA TRP A 962 0.77 -10.74 -13.91
C TRP A 962 1.12 -9.49 -14.72
N ARG A 963 2.42 -9.19 -14.81
CA ARG A 963 2.93 -8.05 -15.61
C ARG A 963 2.68 -8.20 -17.12
N SER A 964 2.45 -9.44 -17.58
CA SER A 964 2.03 -9.75 -18.94
C SER A 964 0.62 -9.23 -19.27
N TRP A 965 -0.22 -8.99 -18.26
CA TRP A 965 -1.53 -8.37 -18.46
C TRP A 965 -1.38 -6.86 -18.65
N ASN A 966 -1.56 -6.40 -19.90
CA ASN A 966 -1.42 -5.00 -20.30
C ASN A 966 -2.77 -4.41 -20.80
N ASN A 967 -2.76 -3.14 -21.19
CA ASN A 967 -3.98 -2.47 -21.68
C ASN A 967 -4.54 -3.12 -22.95
N ASP A 968 -3.70 -3.72 -23.81
CA ASP A 968 -4.14 -4.42 -25.01
C ASP A 968 -4.85 -5.74 -24.68
N CYS A 969 -4.41 -6.46 -23.64
CA CYS A 969 -5.15 -7.62 -23.10
C CYS A 969 -6.54 -7.21 -22.62
N TYR A 970 -6.64 -6.09 -21.88
CA TYR A 970 -7.92 -5.55 -21.43
C TYR A 970 -8.82 -5.10 -22.59
N ARG A 971 -8.26 -4.44 -23.62
CA ARG A 971 -8.99 -4.05 -24.84
C ARG A 971 -9.55 -5.27 -25.56
N LEU A 972 -8.71 -6.28 -25.81
CA LEU A 972 -9.15 -7.52 -26.45
C LEU A 972 -10.23 -8.23 -25.63
N LEU A 973 -10.05 -8.29 -24.30
CA LEU A 973 -11.05 -8.88 -23.40
C LEU A 973 -12.39 -8.14 -23.49
N SER A 974 -12.37 -6.81 -23.48
CA SER A 974 -13.58 -5.99 -23.57
C SER A 974 -14.33 -6.23 -24.89
N ILE A 975 -13.59 -6.39 -26.00
CA ILE A 975 -14.17 -6.73 -27.31
C ILE A 975 -14.78 -8.13 -27.29
N LEU A 976 -14.09 -9.12 -26.72
CA LEU A 976 -14.57 -10.51 -26.64
C LEU A 976 -15.82 -10.63 -25.76
N VAL A 977 -15.87 -9.94 -24.61
CA VAL A 977 -17.00 -9.98 -23.67
C VAL A 977 -18.19 -9.15 -24.17
N GLY A 978 -17.95 -8.13 -25.01
CA GLY A 978 -19.00 -7.31 -25.63
C GLY A 978 -19.53 -6.17 -24.76
N HIS A 979 -18.96 -5.95 -23.57
CA HIS A 979 -19.28 -4.82 -22.70
C HIS A 979 -18.00 -4.25 -22.08
N PRO A 980 -17.78 -2.91 -22.13
CA PRO A 980 -16.70 -2.30 -21.41
C PRO A 980 -16.97 -2.37 -19.90
N VAL A 981 -16.06 -3.02 -19.16
CA VAL A 981 -16.18 -3.14 -17.69
C VAL A 981 -15.97 -1.79 -16.97
N PHE A 982 -15.31 -0.81 -17.61
CA PHE A 982 -14.99 0.50 -17.00
C PHE A 982 -14.99 1.73 -17.96
N TYR A 983 -15.76 1.75 -19.06
CA TYR A 983 -15.87 2.97 -19.89
C TYR A 983 -17.18 3.72 -19.66
N ASP A 984 -17.07 5.05 -19.68
CA ASP A 984 -18.14 6.04 -19.76
C ASP A 984 -18.99 5.81 -21.02
N GLU A 985 -20.27 6.18 -20.95
CA GLU A 985 -21.32 5.90 -21.95
C GLU A 985 -21.04 6.45 -23.37
N ASP A 986 -20.00 7.27 -23.56
CA ASP A 986 -19.72 7.99 -24.81
C ASP A 986 -18.56 7.43 -25.66
N ALA A 987 -17.88 6.36 -25.22
CA ALA A 987 -16.82 5.73 -26.01
C ALA A 987 -17.37 4.55 -26.81
N GLU A 988 -17.82 4.79 -28.05
CA GLU A 988 -18.11 3.71 -29.00
C GLU A 988 -16.84 2.86 -29.22
N ILE A 989 -16.75 1.73 -28.53
CA ILE A 989 -15.87 0.65 -28.94
C ILE A 989 -16.51 0.11 -30.21
N ALA A 990 -15.92 0.43 -31.37
CA ALA A 990 -16.33 -0.14 -32.64
C ALA A 990 -16.11 -1.67 -32.59
N ALA A 991 -17.11 -2.40 -32.11
CA ALA A 991 -17.13 -3.86 -32.00
C ALA A 991 -17.06 -4.55 -33.37
N ASP A 992 -17.31 -3.78 -34.44
CA ASP A 992 -17.47 -4.27 -35.81
C ASP A 992 -16.25 -4.00 -36.73
N GLY A 993 -15.13 -3.52 -36.19
CA GLY A 993 -13.89 -3.26 -36.94
C GLY A 993 -12.88 -4.42 -36.91
N PRO A 994 -11.98 -4.54 -37.92
CA PRO A 994 -10.87 -5.49 -37.87
C PRO A 994 -9.92 -5.17 -36.71
N LEU A 995 -9.45 -6.21 -36.02
CA LEU A 995 -8.51 -6.08 -34.90
C LEU A 995 -7.20 -5.44 -35.39
N ASP A 996 -6.66 -4.50 -34.61
CA ASP A 996 -5.34 -3.92 -34.89
C ASP A 996 -4.22 -4.98 -34.75
N GLU A 997 -3.04 -4.69 -35.30
CA GLU A 997 -1.91 -5.63 -35.34
C GLU A 997 -1.48 -6.08 -33.93
N ALA A 998 -1.57 -5.19 -32.93
CA ALA A 998 -1.20 -5.51 -31.55
C ALA A 998 -2.18 -6.51 -30.92
N LEU A 999 -3.49 -6.31 -31.11
CA LEU A 999 -4.52 -7.25 -30.65
C LEU A 999 -4.43 -8.59 -31.41
N GLY A 1000 -4.16 -8.56 -32.72
CA GLY A 1000 -4.00 -9.75 -33.55
C GLY A 1000 -2.82 -10.63 -33.14
N LYS A 1001 -1.74 -10.05 -32.59
CA LYS A 1001 -0.59 -10.78 -32.04
C LYS A 1001 -0.94 -11.50 -30.74
N ILE A 1002 -1.63 -10.82 -29.82
CA ILE A 1002 -2.10 -11.40 -28.56
C ILE A 1002 -3.07 -12.55 -28.84
N LEU A 1003 -4.01 -12.33 -29.76
CA LEU A 1003 -5.01 -13.32 -30.14
C LEU A 1003 -4.38 -14.61 -30.70
N ARG A 1004 -3.27 -14.52 -31.43
CA ARG A 1004 -2.58 -15.69 -32.01
C ARG A 1004 -2.06 -16.67 -30.95
N GLU A 1005 -1.73 -16.18 -29.75
CA GLU A 1005 -1.21 -17.02 -28.68
C GLU A 1005 -2.32 -17.79 -27.93
N VAL A 1006 -3.59 -17.38 -28.10
CA VAL A 1006 -4.74 -17.92 -27.35
C VAL A 1006 -5.79 -18.59 -28.23
N ALA A 1007 -5.85 -18.23 -29.51
CA ALA A 1007 -6.78 -18.81 -30.50
C ALA A 1007 -6.14 -19.98 -31.26
N THR A 1008 -6.95 -20.94 -31.70
CA THR A 1008 -6.48 -21.95 -32.66
C THR A 1008 -6.16 -21.28 -34.01
N PRO A 1009 -5.27 -21.85 -34.86
CA PRO A 1009 -4.92 -21.24 -36.14
C PRO A 1009 -6.14 -20.95 -37.04
N GLN A 1010 -7.14 -21.83 -36.99
CA GLN A 1010 -8.40 -21.69 -37.75
C GLN A 1010 -9.21 -20.49 -37.24
N LEU A 1011 -9.42 -20.40 -35.92
CA LEU A 1011 -10.19 -19.33 -35.28
C LEU A 1011 -9.47 -17.97 -35.40
N HIS A 1012 -8.14 -17.96 -35.31
CA HIS A 1012 -7.31 -16.77 -35.54
C HIS A 1012 -7.48 -16.23 -36.95
N GLN A 1013 -7.47 -17.11 -37.96
CA GLN A 1013 -7.66 -16.70 -39.35
C GLN A 1013 -9.09 -16.21 -39.63
N GLN A 1014 -10.08 -16.86 -39.03
CA GLN A 1014 -11.47 -16.40 -39.09
C GLN A 1014 -11.62 -14.99 -38.49
N LEU A 1015 -11.02 -14.74 -37.32
CA LEU A 1015 -11.04 -13.45 -36.63
C LEU A 1015 -10.35 -12.32 -37.40
N LEU A 1016 -9.29 -12.63 -38.17
CA LEU A 1016 -8.62 -11.65 -39.02
C LEU A 1016 -9.45 -11.25 -40.24
N VAL A 1017 -10.30 -12.15 -40.75
CA VAL A 1017 -11.08 -11.94 -41.97
C VAL A 1017 -12.48 -11.40 -41.66
N GLU A 1018 -13.14 -11.97 -40.66
CA GLU A 1018 -14.57 -11.76 -40.38
C GLU A 1018 -14.81 -10.96 -39.08
N GLY A 1019 -13.75 -10.67 -38.31
CA GLY A 1019 -13.84 -9.94 -37.04
C GLY A 1019 -14.46 -10.75 -35.89
N VAL A 1020 -14.63 -10.12 -34.74
CA VAL A 1020 -15.18 -10.78 -33.53
C VAL A 1020 -16.67 -11.08 -33.66
N ALA A 1021 -17.37 -10.36 -34.54
CA ALA A 1021 -18.77 -10.57 -34.90
C ALA A 1021 -19.08 -12.02 -35.36
N ALA A 1022 -18.12 -12.68 -36.03
CA ALA A 1022 -18.28 -14.03 -36.55
C ALA A 1022 -18.24 -15.14 -35.48
N LEU A 1023 -17.77 -14.83 -34.27
CA LEU A 1023 -17.70 -15.79 -33.18
C LEU A 1023 -19.05 -15.91 -32.47
N SER A 1024 -19.43 -17.16 -32.18
CA SER A 1024 -20.51 -17.45 -31.23
C SER A 1024 -20.18 -16.94 -29.83
N ARG A 1025 -21.22 -16.78 -28.99
CA ARG A 1025 -21.04 -16.39 -27.58
C ARG A 1025 -20.08 -17.34 -26.86
N ASP A 1026 -20.21 -18.65 -27.08
CA ASP A 1026 -19.37 -19.66 -26.43
C ASP A 1026 -17.91 -19.56 -26.87
N GLU A 1027 -17.65 -19.34 -28.17
CA GLU A 1027 -16.28 -19.14 -28.68
C GLU A 1027 -15.64 -17.89 -28.09
N ARG A 1028 -16.40 -16.79 -27.98
CA ARG A 1028 -15.94 -15.56 -27.32
C ARG A 1028 -15.61 -15.80 -25.85
N GLN A 1029 -16.48 -16.51 -25.12
CA GLN A 1029 -16.25 -16.85 -23.71
C GLN A 1029 -15.01 -17.72 -23.53
N GLN A 1030 -14.82 -18.73 -24.39
CA GLN A 1030 -13.64 -19.59 -24.37
C GLN A 1030 -12.36 -18.81 -24.65
N LEU A 1031 -12.37 -17.91 -25.65
CA LEU A 1031 -11.23 -17.05 -25.94
C LEU A 1031 -10.93 -16.07 -24.81
N ALA A 1032 -11.95 -15.47 -24.20
CA ALA A 1032 -11.79 -14.55 -23.07
C ALA A 1032 -11.17 -15.27 -21.86
N SER A 1033 -11.65 -16.49 -21.56
CA SER A 1033 -11.07 -17.33 -20.51
C SER A 1033 -9.64 -17.76 -20.84
N ALA A 1034 -9.35 -18.16 -22.08
CA ALA A 1034 -8.00 -18.52 -22.52
C ALA A 1034 -7.03 -17.32 -22.45
N LEU A 1035 -7.49 -16.13 -22.84
CA LEU A 1035 -6.73 -14.88 -22.74
C LEU A 1035 -6.33 -14.60 -21.29
N MET A 1036 -7.27 -14.71 -20.35
CA MET A 1036 -7.01 -14.52 -18.93
C MET A 1036 -6.05 -15.58 -18.38
N GLN A 1037 -6.16 -16.84 -18.80
CA GLN A 1037 -5.29 -17.93 -18.31
C GLN A 1037 -3.87 -17.91 -18.89
N THR A 1038 -3.70 -17.37 -20.11
CA THR A 1038 -2.38 -17.27 -20.76
C THR A 1038 -1.60 -16.07 -20.25
N TYR A 1039 -2.24 -14.91 -20.12
CA TYR A 1039 -1.56 -13.66 -19.78
C TYR A 1039 -1.71 -13.24 -18.31
N ASN A 1040 -2.57 -13.93 -17.55
CA ASN A 1040 -2.75 -13.73 -16.12
C ASN A 1040 -2.67 -15.08 -15.38
N LYS A 1041 -2.75 -15.05 -14.06
CA LYS A 1041 -2.83 -16.26 -13.23
C LYS A 1041 -4.22 -16.44 -12.62
N VAL A 1042 -4.53 -17.68 -12.26
CA VAL A 1042 -5.63 -18.01 -11.34
C VAL A 1042 -5.05 -18.34 -9.97
N THR A 1043 -5.53 -17.68 -8.93
CA THR A 1043 -5.03 -17.83 -7.56
C THR A 1043 -5.95 -18.71 -6.74
N HIS A 1044 -5.43 -19.80 -6.19
CA HIS A 1044 -6.13 -20.63 -5.21
C HIS A 1044 -5.77 -20.20 -3.79
N ILE A 1045 -6.78 -19.95 -2.96
CA ILE A 1045 -6.61 -19.54 -1.57
C ILE A 1045 -7.24 -20.59 -0.66
N TYR A 1046 -6.44 -21.23 0.17
CA TYR A 1046 -6.88 -22.22 1.15
C TYR A 1046 -6.92 -21.62 2.54
N GLU A 1047 -8.12 -21.44 3.10
CA GLU A 1047 -8.33 -21.07 4.50
C GLU A 1047 -8.33 -22.34 5.36
N LEU A 1048 -7.29 -22.54 6.17
CA LEU A 1048 -7.28 -23.66 7.12
C LEU A 1048 -8.23 -23.39 8.29
N VAL A 1049 -9.25 -24.24 8.44
CA VAL A 1049 -10.24 -24.14 9.52
C VAL A 1049 -10.08 -25.27 10.54
N LYS A 1050 -10.23 -24.95 11.82
CA LYS A 1050 -10.08 -25.94 12.89
C LYS A 1050 -11.38 -26.73 13.08
N ALA A 1051 -11.34 -28.05 12.92
CA ALA A 1051 -12.53 -28.90 13.09
C ALA A 1051 -12.76 -29.42 14.51
N SER A 1052 -11.74 -29.39 15.38
CA SER A 1052 -11.81 -30.01 16.71
C SER A 1052 -11.29 -29.10 17.83
N GLY A 1053 -11.62 -29.45 19.08
CA GLY A 1053 -11.19 -28.73 20.29
C GLY A 1053 -12.04 -27.51 20.66
N SER A 1054 -11.65 -26.81 21.73
CA SER A 1054 -12.41 -25.67 22.29
C SER A 1054 -12.48 -24.44 21.38
N THR A 1055 -11.64 -24.38 20.35
CA THR A 1055 -11.58 -23.28 19.38
C THR A 1055 -11.95 -23.74 17.96
N HIS A 1056 -12.79 -24.77 17.83
CA HIS A 1056 -13.28 -25.21 16.52
C HIS A 1056 -14.06 -24.09 15.82
N GLN A 1057 -13.98 -24.10 14.49
CA GLN A 1057 -14.50 -23.06 13.60
C GLN A 1057 -15.63 -23.57 12.70
N VAL A 1058 -15.89 -24.87 12.70
CA VAL A 1058 -16.97 -25.52 11.94
C VAL A 1058 -17.91 -26.25 12.88
N ILE A 1059 -19.19 -26.28 12.54
CA ILE A 1059 -20.26 -26.94 13.28
C ILE A 1059 -21.09 -27.79 12.33
N PHE A 1060 -21.64 -28.89 12.83
CA PHE A 1060 -22.53 -29.74 12.06
C PHE A 1060 -23.97 -29.22 12.17
N ASN A 1061 -24.53 -28.76 11.07
CA ASN A 1061 -25.94 -28.41 10.98
C ASN A 1061 -26.76 -29.69 10.89
N ARG A 1062 -27.40 -30.07 11.99
CA ARG A 1062 -28.17 -31.33 12.08
C ARG A 1062 -29.36 -31.37 11.13
N THR A 1063 -29.98 -30.22 10.87
CA THR A 1063 -31.16 -30.11 10.01
C THR A 1063 -30.79 -30.35 8.56
N GLN A 1064 -29.73 -29.69 8.08
CA GLN A 1064 -29.26 -29.80 6.70
C GLN A 1064 -28.30 -30.98 6.47
N ARG A 1065 -27.81 -31.60 7.56
CA ARG A 1065 -26.79 -32.65 7.54
C ARG A 1065 -25.50 -32.24 6.82
N ILE A 1066 -25.13 -30.98 6.93
CA ILE A 1066 -23.90 -30.43 6.36
C ILE A 1066 -23.00 -29.82 7.44
N TRP A 1067 -21.70 -29.86 7.21
CA TRP A 1067 -20.75 -29.06 7.96
C TRP A 1067 -20.75 -27.63 7.44
N GLN A 1068 -20.84 -26.68 8.36
CA GLN A 1068 -20.81 -25.25 8.04
C GLN A 1068 -19.88 -24.50 9.01
N ARG A 1069 -19.48 -23.29 8.64
CA ARG A 1069 -18.71 -22.42 9.53
C ARG A 1069 -19.56 -22.00 10.73
N ARG A 1070 -18.91 -21.66 11.83
CA ARG A 1070 -19.56 -20.90 12.90
C ARG A 1070 -19.87 -19.50 12.40
N GLU A 1071 -21.01 -18.96 12.82
CA GLU A 1071 -21.52 -17.64 12.42
C GLU A 1071 -20.48 -16.52 12.54
N ASN A 1072 -19.70 -16.48 13.64
CA ASN A 1072 -18.67 -15.46 13.83
C ASN A 1072 -17.46 -15.59 12.89
N ILE A 1073 -17.25 -16.76 12.27
CA ILE A 1073 -16.23 -16.96 11.23
C ILE A 1073 -16.83 -16.62 9.88
N ALA A 1074 -18.07 -17.05 9.63
CA ALA A 1074 -18.82 -16.78 8.42
C ALA A 1074 -19.06 -15.27 8.19
N ALA A 1075 -19.36 -14.53 9.26
CA ALA A 1075 -19.59 -13.08 9.23
C ALA A 1075 -18.42 -12.26 8.66
N LYS A 1076 -17.20 -12.82 8.66
CA LYS A 1076 -16.02 -12.17 8.04
C LYS A 1076 -16.14 -12.06 6.52
N HIS A 1077 -16.91 -12.95 5.91
CA HIS A 1077 -17.05 -13.08 4.46
C HIS A 1077 -18.32 -12.40 3.92
N ASN A 1078 -19.15 -11.79 4.79
CA ASN A 1078 -20.47 -11.26 4.41
C ASN A 1078 -20.42 -10.15 3.36
N SER A 1079 -19.37 -9.33 3.35
CA SER A 1079 -19.20 -8.19 2.45
C SER A 1079 -18.28 -8.50 1.27
N GLU A 1080 -17.96 -9.77 1.05
CA GLU A 1080 -16.93 -10.22 0.15
C GLU A 1080 -17.46 -11.19 -0.89
N VAL A 1081 -16.88 -11.10 -2.08
CA VAL A 1081 -17.21 -11.96 -3.20
C VAL A 1081 -16.01 -12.85 -3.53
N SER A 1082 -16.30 -14.12 -3.74
CA SER A 1082 -15.41 -15.07 -4.41
C SER A 1082 -16.20 -15.84 -5.47
N VAL A 1083 -15.50 -16.60 -6.30
CA VAL A 1083 -16.13 -17.56 -7.21
C VAL A 1083 -16.03 -18.94 -6.58
N ASN A 1084 -17.15 -19.65 -6.56
CA ASN A 1084 -17.18 -21.05 -6.18
C ASN A 1084 -16.40 -21.85 -7.24
N PRO A 1085 -15.29 -22.50 -6.85
CA PRO A 1085 -14.40 -23.16 -7.81
C PRO A 1085 -15.03 -24.38 -8.50
N PHE A 1086 -16.20 -24.85 -8.06
CA PHE A 1086 -16.86 -26.05 -8.57
C PHE A 1086 -17.96 -25.77 -9.59
N ASN A 1087 -18.62 -24.63 -9.49
CA ASN A 1087 -19.74 -24.29 -10.37
C ASN A 1087 -19.65 -22.89 -10.99
N GLY A 1088 -18.63 -22.09 -10.64
CA GLY A 1088 -18.41 -20.77 -11.21
C GLY A 1088 -19.32 -19.67 -10.67
N GLN A 1089 -20.22 -19.98 -9.72
CA GLN A 1089 -21.14 -18.98 -9.17
C GLN A 1089 -20.40 -18.01 -8.25
N MET A 1090 -20.74 -16.72 -8.34
CA MET A 1090 -20.31 -15.74 -7.36
C MET A 1090 -21.02 -16.00 -6.03
N ILE A 1091 -20.24 -16.00 -4.95
CA ILE A 1091 -20.66 -16.41 -3.60
C ILE A 1091 -20.17 -15.41 -2.57
N THR A 1092 -20.96 -15.22 -1.51
CA THR A 1092 -20.66 -14.33 -0.38
C THR A 1092 -21.00 -15.02 0.95
N GLY A 1093 -20.57 -14.42 2.08
CA GLY A 1093 -20.92 -14.91 3.41
C GLY A 1093 -20.47 -16.35 3.67
N ASP A 1094 -21.36 -17.19 4.22
CA ASP A 1094 -21.09 -18.59 4.54
C ASP A 1094 -20.58 -19.41 3.35
N ALA A 1095 -21.04 -19.06 2.14
CA ALA A 1095 -20.71 -19.75 0.90
C ALA A 1095 -19.35 -19.32 0.33
N HIS A 1096 -18.84 -18.12 0.65
CA HIS A 1096 -17.66 -17.45 0.06
C HIS A 1096 -16.40 -18.32 -0.09
N ALA A 1097 -16.16 -19.23 0.85
CA ALA A 1097 -15.03 -20.14 0.80
C ALA A 1097 -15.50 -21.58 1.10
N PRO A 1098 -16.15 -22.30 0.16
CA PRO A 1098 -16.80 -23.58 0.46
C PRO A 1098 -15.88 -24.56 1.21
N LEU A 1099 -16.44 -25.28 2.19
CA LEU A 1099 -15.70 -26.26 2.97
C LEU A 1099 -15.42 -27.51 2.12
N ILE A 1100 -14.15 -27.87 1.96
CA ILE A 1100 -13.71 -29.07 1.25
C ILE A 1100 -13.20 -30.09 2.25
N TYR A 1101 -13.86 -31.24 2.33
CA TYR A 1101 -13.53 -32.33 3.24
C TYR A 1101 -13.95 -33.66 2.62
N ALA A 1102 -13.34 -34.76 3.05
CA ALA A 1102 -13.62 -36.07 2.46
C ALA A 1102 -14.97 -36.60 2.94
N HIS A 1103 -15.18 -36.67 4.27
CA HIS A 1103 -16.38 -37.23 4.88
C HIS A 1103 -16.85 -36.49 6.14
N ASP A 1104 -16.05 -36.46 7.20
CA ASP A 1104 -16.33 -35.71 8.42
C ASP A 1104 -15.04 -34.97 8.81
N PRO A 1105 -15.03 -33.63 8.82
CA PRO A 1105 -13.84 -32.83 9.07
C PRO A 1105 -13.19 -33.08 10.43
N ARG A 1106 -13.87 -33.75 11.38
CA ARG A 1106 -13.31 -34.13 12.68
C ARG A 1106 -12.47 -35.41 12.63
N THR A 1107 -12.75 -36.30 11.68
CA THR A 1107 -12.15 -37.64 11.57
C THR A 1107 -11.40 -37.84 10.26
N ASP A 1108 -11.58 -36.96 9.28
CA ASP A 1108 -10.90 -37.01 8.01
C ASP A 1108 -9.38 -37.02 8.21
N ILE A 1109 -8.72 -38.00 7.59
CA ILE A 1109 -7.27 -38.05 7.57
C ILE A 1109 -6.73 -37.31 6.35
N PRO A 1110 -5.51 -36.72 6.44
CA PRO A 1110 -4.95 -35.93 5.34
C PRO A 1110 -4.81 -36.66 4.00
N ALA A 1111 -4.66 -37.99 3.98
CA ALA A 1111 -4.54 -38.77 2.75
C ALA A 1111 -5.85 -38.78 1.94
N ASP A 1112 -6.98 -39.02 2.61
CA ASP A 1112 -8.30 -39.01 1.97
C ASP A 1112 -8.65 -37.61 1.46
N LEU A 1113 -8.29 -36.59 2.25
CA LEU A 1113 -8.44 -35.19 1.87
C LEU A 1113 -7.60 -34.85 0.62
N GLN A 1114 -6.36 -35.36 0.51
CA GLN A 1114 -5.52 -35.16 -0.67
C GLN A 1114 -6.18 -35.71 -1.94
N GLU A 1115 -6.67 -36.95 -1.88
CA GLU A 1115 -7.33 -37.58 -3.02
C GLU A 1115 -8.61 -36.84 -3.41
N HIS A 1116 -9.41 -36.46 -2.41
CA HIS A 1116 -10.60 -35.66 -2.63
C HIS A 1116 -10.25 -34.32 -3.28
N LEU A 1117 -9.34 -33.53 -2.69
CA LEU A 1117 -8.88 -32.25 -3.24
C LEU A 1117 -8.40 -32.39 -4.69
N GLN A 1118 -7.56 -33.39 -4.99
CA GLN A 1118 -7.03 -33.62 -6.32
C GLN A 1118 -8.14 -33.81 -7.36
N ARG A 1119 -9.23 -34.52 -7.01
CA ARG A 1119 -10.38 -34.69 -7.90
C ARG A 1119 -11.17 -33.41 -8.03
N THR A 1120 -11.37 -32.70 -6.92
CA THR A 1120 -12.26 -31.53 -6.86
C THR A 1120 -11.67 -30.28 -7.54
N ILE A 1121 -10.35 -30.07 -7.48
CA ILE A 1121 -9.70 -28.88 -8.09
C ILE A 1121 -9.28 -29.10 -9.54
N LYS A 1122 -9.46 -30.31 -10.08
CA LYS A 1122 -9.11 -30.59 -11.47
C LYS A 1122 -10.01 -29.76 -12.38
N HIS A 1123 -9.41 -28.94 -13.26
CA HIS A 1123 -10.10 -27.99 -14.16
C HIS A 1123 -10.77 -26.79 -13.48
N SER A 1124 -10.56 -26.56 -12.17
CA SER A 1124 -11.18 -25.43 -11.48
C SER A 1124 -10.74 -24.07 -12.03
N ASP A 1125 -9.50 -23.93 -12.54
CA ASP A 1125 -9.01 -22.66 -13.09
C ASP A 1125 -9.90 -22.10 -14.21
N GLN A 1126 -10.47 -22.97 -15.05
CA GLN A 1126 -11.40 -22.55 -16.10
C GLN A 1126 -12.75 -22.13 -15.54
N VAL A 1127 -13.26 -22.87 -14.56
CA VAL A 1127 -14.52 -22.57 -13.87
C VAL A 1127 -14.42 -21.23 -13.14
N ILE A 1128 -13.31 -21.00 -12.44
CA ILE A 1128 -13.04 -19.78 -11.69
C ILE A 1128 -12.96 -18.57 -12.64
N THR A 1129 -12.15 -18.67 -13.71
CA THR A 1129 -12.03 -17.58 -14.68
C THR A 1129 -13.36 -17.26 -15.34
N THR A 1130 -14.09 -18.27 -15.79
CA THR A 1130 -15.41 -18.10 -16.43
C THR A 1130 -16.42 -17.48 -15.46
N GLY A 1131 -16.42 -17.93 -14.20
CA GLY A 1131 -17.28 -17.39 -13.15
C GLY A 1131 -17.01 -15.91 -12.87
N TRP A 1132 -15.75 -15.47 -12.86
CA TRP A 1132 -15.42 -14.06 -12.71
C TRP A 1132 -15.79 -13.21 -13.93
N LEU A 1133 -15.62 -13.75 -15.14
CA LEU A 1133 -15.92 -13.02 -16.38
C LEU A 1133 -17.42 -12.90 -16.66
N PHE A 1134 -18.21 -13.92 -16.32
CA PHE A 1134 -19.60 -14.04 -16.79
C PHE A 1134 -20.62 -14.30 -15.67
N GLY A 1135 -20.19 -14.46 -14.41
CA GLY A 1135 -21.09 -14.82 -13.30
C GLY A 1135 -22.10 -13.74 -12.89
N ASN A 1136 -21.93 -12.50 -13.36
CA ASN A 1136 -22.85 -11.37 -13.14
C ASN A 1136 -23.81 -11.11 -14.32
N ALA A 1137 -23.74 -11.91 -15.39
CA ALA A 1137 -24.50 -11.70 -16.63
C ALA A 1137 -25.89 -12.39 -16.63
N GLU A 1138 -26.31 -12.95 -15.50
CA GLU A 1138 -27.68 -13.39 -15.18
C GLU A 1138 -28.20 -12.59 -13.99
#